data_AF-A0AA38TW01-F1
#
_entry.id   AF-A0AA38TW01-F1
#
_cell.length_a   1.000
_cell.length_b   1.000
_cell.length_c   1.000
_cell.angle_alpha   90.00
_cell.angle_beta   90.00
_cell.angle_gamma   90.00
#
_symmetry.space_group_name_H-M   'P 1'
#
loop_
_entity.id
_entity.type
_entity.pdbx_description
1 polymer ?
#
loop_
_entity_poly.entity_id
_entity_poly.type
_entity_poly.pdbx_seq_one_letter_code
_entity_poly.pdbx_strand_id
1 'polypeptide(L)'
;MAHSMFYRFMHSGQETVLSGAKDLVVSTVSVDTEEEEEDADMNEFLSRFVWIMRGKLTEVYTDADKKAIDAMLHIIVGKVVSEMEEGNIEHFLDSEAASASRDLSEDLWKTVWEVSNVVLEDMKKAKKKEKMKGFLQSEEVKEMTRFAGEIGIRGDMLRELRFKWAREKLEDSEFYESLELMRQEAKEPEANESEVETQIHEASENDRVEGDDDAQEISLPKRSGKIKYQIYGLDLSKPKWAEVAEQIHETGGSIWPQEPKPISGKCKSVTEKILSLQVNDDPSPLIAEWIELLQPSKVDWIALLDRLKEKNDQLYLKVAELLLDEESFQTDIRDYSQLVDAHAKQNKLGDAERIINKMNEKGIEPDILTKTLMVHMYSKAGNLNLAKEAFESLRSQGFQPDIKVYDSMIMAYVNAGDRKSAEALMRGLEVKNFKPSEATFLALIKAFAQHGDSLGASRINSKLEFAGYQASLESCTYLVEANSRRGNEDQARKHFDEIIKLGYKPDDKCIARMIAAYANKNLLDKGLRLLMQLEKDGIEHGVATYAVLVDWLGKLQLIDEVEDLLGKFTEKGVSPSLDVHISLCDMYARAREEKKTLQALGVLEANKDQLRHEEFEKVISALISGGFRQDAERFSKLMTARGFTVSDQLSLSLQTAQTFGRMKPFNK
;
A
#
# COMPACT_ATOMS: atom_id res chain seq x y z
N MET A 1 6.89 1.49 58.44
CA MET A 1 7.44 0.47 57.51
C MET A 1 8.68 0.95 56.75
N ALA A 2 8.82 2.25 56.47
CA ALA A 2 9.99 2.86 55.78
C ALA A 2 11.39 2.48 56.32
N HIS A 3 11.56 2.27 57.64
CA HIS A 3 12.88 1.97 58.24
C HIS A 3 13.36 0.53 57.98
N SER A 4 12.44 -0.40 57.67
CA SER A 4 12.74 -1.82 57.41
C SER A 4 13.11 -2.06 55.93
N MET A 5 12.42 -1.38 55.00
CA MET A 5 12.66 -1.53 53.56
C MET A 5 14.05 -0.99 53.15
N PHE A 6 14.51 0.10 53.77
CA PHE A 6 15.75 0.80 53.40
C PHE A 6 17.04 -0.02 53.63
N TYR A 7 17.11 -0.85 54.68
CA TYR A 7 18.30 -1.68 54.96
C TYR A 7 18.48 -2.83 53.97
N ARG A 8 17.42 -3.24 53.25
CA ARG A 8 17.46 -4.35 52.28
C ARG A 8 18.19 -3.99 50.98
N PHE A 9 18.17 -2.71 50.58
CA PHE A 9 18.67 -2.24 49.29
C PHE A 9 20.11 -1.69 49.31
N MET A 10 20.72 -1.53 50.48
CA MET A 10 22.11 -1.07 50.62
C MET A 10 23.17 -2.14 50.29
N HIS A 11 22.78 -3.42 50.13
CA HIS A 11 23.72 -4.55 50.07
C HIS A 11 23.57 -5.52 48.87
N SER A 12 22.70 -5.29 47.89
CA SER A 12 22.62 -6.20 46.72
C SER A 12 23.62 -5.82 45.61
N GLY A 13 24.85 -6.31 45.73
CA GLY A 13 25.76 -6.44 44.59
C GLY A 13 25.92 -7.92 44.24
N GLN A 14 25.22 -8.41 43.21
CA GLN A 14 25.67 -9.57 42.44
C GLN A 14 24.89 -9.81 41.14
N GLU A 15 25.65 -10.17 40.11
CA GLU A 15 25.24 -10.65 38.78
C GLU A 15 24.29 -11.85 38.86
N THR A 16 23.22 -11.84 38.07
CA THR A 16 22.36 -13.02 37.87
C THR A 16 22.68 -13.71 36.54
N VAL A 17 23.40 -14.83 36.66
CA VAL A 17 23.57 -15.85 35.62
C VAL A 17 22.36 -16.80 35.65
N LEU A 18 21.90 -17.19 34.45
CA LEU A 18 20.88 -18.21 34.19
C LEU A 18 21.28 -19.62 34.64
N SER A 19 20.40 -20.32 35.37
CA SER A 19 20.20 -21.78 35.21
C SER A 19 18.85 -22.21 35.77
N GLY A 20 18.09 -22.99 35.00
CA GLY A 20 16.77 -23.51 35.40
C GLY A 20 16.80 -24.88 36.07
N ALA A 21 15.68 -25.23 36.68
CA ALA A 21 15.22 -26.61 36.92
C ALA A 21 13.70 -26.62 37.17
N LYS A 22 13.07 -27.73 36.77
CA LYS A 22 11.63 -27.99 36.64
C LYS A 22 11.00 -28.67 37.87
N ASP A 23 9.66 -28.56 37.92
CA ASP A 23 8.63 -29.45 38.51
C ASP A 23 8.38 -29.42 40.04
N LEU A 24 7.17 -29.04 40.52
CA LEU A 24 5.95 -29.89 40.66
C LEU A 24 4.82 -29.21 41.51
N VAL A 25 3.65 -28.98 40.87
CA VAL A 25 2.23 -29.14 41.28
C VAL A 25 1.64 -28.61 42.63
N VAL A 26 0.77 -27.59 42.46
CA VAL A 26 -0.61 -27.32 42.98
C VAL A 26 -0.90 -27.24 44.50
N SER A 27 -1.37 -26.06 44.95
CA SER A 27 -2.67 -25.87 45.63
C SER A 27 -2.99 -24.37 45.80
N THR A 28 -4.20 -24.01 45.41
CA THR A 28 -4.86 -22.70 45.49
C THR A 28 -5.02 -22.16 46.91
N VAL A 29 -4.64 -20.90 47.14
CA VAL A 29 -5.32 -19.95 48.05
C VAL A 29 -5.27 -18.58 47.37
N SER A 30 -6.45 -18.11 46.94
CA SER A 30 -6.72 -16.75 46.49
C SER A 30 -7.13 -15.94 47.71
N VAL A 31 -6.36 -14.91 48.08
CA VAL A 31 -6.71 -13.69 48.85
C VAL A 31 -5.41 -12.86 48.97
N ASP A 32 -5.49 -11.55 48.68
CA ASP A 32 -4.49 -10.48 48.83
C ASP A 32 -3.32 -10.36 47.82
N THR A 33 -3.57 -10.38 46.50
CA THR A 33 -2.53 -10.12 45.48
C THR A 33 -2.34 -8.63 45.11
N GLU A 34 -3.32 -7.77 45.32
CA GLU A 34 -3.24 -6.35 44.88
C GLU A 34 -2.31 -5.51 45.79
N GLU A 35 -2.40 -5.66 47.12
CA GLU A 35 -1.49 -4.96 48.06
C GLU A 35 -0.04 -5.46 47.95
N GLU A 36 0.18 -6.75 47.64
CA GLU A 36 1.53 -7.32 47.45
C GLU A 36 2.18 -6.86 46.12
N GLU A 37 1.39 -6.62 45.05
CA GLU A 37 1.89 -6.12 43.76
C GLU A 37 2.20 -4.62 43.79
N GLU A 38 1.39 -3.79 44.46
CA GLU A 38 1.66 -2.36 44.65
C GLU A 38 2.95 -2.13 45.45
N ASP A 39 3.16 -2.91 46.52
CA ASP A 39 4.40 -2.89 47.29
C ASP A 39 5.60 -3.36 46.44
N ALA A 40 5.42 -4.30 45.50
CA ALA A 40 6.48 -4.78 44.63
C ALA A 40 6.91 -3.74 43.57
N ASP A 41 5.96 -3.08 42.92
CA ASP A 41 6.20 -2.00 41.95
C ASP A 41 6.85 -0.79 42.62
N MET A 42 6.37 -0.42 43.82
CA MET A 42 6.98 0.63 44.63
C MET A 42 8.42 0.27 45.03
N ASN A 43 8.66 -0.96 45.46
CA ASN A 43 10.01 -1.43 45.81
C ASN A 43 10.96 -1.42 44.61
N GLU A 44 10.50 -1.80 43.42
CA GLU A 44 11.29 -1.72 42.19
C GLU A 44 11.61 -0.26 41.81
N PHE A 45 10.61 0.62 41.87
CA PHE A 45 10.77 2.05 41.63
C PHE A 45 11.82 2.66 42.55
N LEU A 46 11.68 2.46 43.87
CA LEU A 46 12.60 3.01 44.87
C LEU A 46 14.03 2.49 44.69
N SER A 47 14.20 1.22 44.32
CA SER A 47 15.51 0.63 44.06
C SER A 47 16.25 1.32 42.91
N ARG A 48 15.56 1.53 41.78
CA ARG A 48 16.12 2.21 40.60
C ARG A 48 16.32 3.71 40.85
N PHE A 49 15.36 4.35 41.54
CA PHE A 49 15.43 5.75 41.93
C PHE A 49 16.61 6.05 42.84
N VAL A 50 16.81 5.25 43.90
CA VAL A 50 17.96 5.39 44.81
C VAL A 50 19.27 5.22 44.07
N TRP A 51 19.36 4.27 43.14
CA TRP A 51 20.57 4.05 42.36
C TRP A 51 20.95 5.25 41.50
N ILE A 52 19.99 5.84 40.77
CA ILE A 52 20.23 7.01 39.91
C ILE A 52 20.51 8.26 40.76
N MET A 53 19.72 8.49 41.82
CA MET A 53 19.91 9.64 42.73
C MET A 53 21.24 9.58 43.45
N ARG A 54 21.70 8.39 43.85
CA ARG A 54 23.03 8.19 44.44
C ARG A 54 24.12 8.61 43.47
N GLY A 55 24.01 8.25 42.19
CA GLY A 55 24.93 8.67 41.14
C GLY A 55 25.01 10.21 41.05
N LYS A 56 23.86 10.87 40.89
CA LYS A 56 23.79 12.34 40.81
C LYS A 56 24.33 13.04 42.06
N LEU A 57 24.02 12.54 43.27
CA LEU A 57 24.53 13.11 44.52
C LEU A 57 26.05 12.93 44.66
N THR A 58 26.60 11.80 44.21
CA THR A 58 28.04 11.54 44.25
C THR A 58 28.81 12.42 43.25
N GLU A 59 28.20 12.75 42.11
CA GLU A 59 28.77 13.67 41.12
C GLU A 59 28.79 15.13 41.60
N VAL A 60 27.74 15.56 42.31
CA VAL A 60 27.62 16.94 42.81
C VAL A 60 28.42 17.15 44.11
N TYR A 61 28.47 16.14 44.97
CA TYR A 61 29.16 16.19 46.26
C TYR A 61 30.36 15.23 46.28
N THR A 62 31.38 15.53 45.47
CA THR A 62 32.56 14.68 45.28
C THR A 62 33.37 14.43 46.56
N ASP A 63 33.27 15.34 47.54
CA ASP A 63 34.01 15.32 48.80
C ASP A 63 33.20 14.73 49.98
N ALA A 64 31.94 14.35 49.75
CA ALA A 64 31.09 13.77 50.79
C ALA A 64 31.41 12.29 51.03
N ASP A 65 31.43 11.87 52.30
CA ASP A 65 31.61 10.46 52.63
C ASP A 65 30.33 9.66 52.32
N LYS A 66 30.49 8.34 52.13
CA LYS A 66 29.37 7.45 51.77
C LYS A 66 28.20 7.56 52.75
N LYS A 67 28.48 7.77 54.04
CA LYS A 67 27.48 7.93 55.09
C LYS A 67 26.68 9.23 54.96
N ALA A 68 27.30 10.33 54.57
CA ALA A 68 26.59 11.58 54.29
C ALA A 68 25.67 11.45 53.07
N ILE A 69 26.13 10.81 51.99
CA ILE A 69 25.30 10.55 50.80
C ILE A 69 24.11 9.64 51.15
N ASP A 70 24.34 8.60 51.96
CA ASP A 70 23.27 7.70 52.43
C ASP A 70 22.23 8.44 53.28
N ALA A 71 22.66 9.37 54.14
CA ALA A 71 21.76 10.20 54.95
C ALA A 71 20.94 11.17 54.08
N MET A 72 21.55 11.79 53.08
CA MET A 72 20.85 12.65 52.11
C MET A 72 19.79 11.85 51.32
N LEU A 73 20.15 10.66 50.83
CA LEU A 73 19.23 9.77 50.14
C LEU A 73 18.06 9.35 51.02
N HIS A 74 18.28 9.08 52.31
CA HIS A 74 17.21 8.70 53.23
C HIS A 74 16.17 9.82 53.40
N ILE A 75 16.60 11.09 53.42
CA ILE A 75 15.69 12.23 53.49
C ILE A 75 14.89 12.37 52.19
N ILE A 76 15.58 12.29 51.04
CA ILE A 76 14.95 12.41 49.71
C ILE A 76 13.94 11.28 49.49
N VAL A 77 14.32 10.03 49.74
CA VAL A 77 13.45 8.85 49.59
C VAL A 77 12.27 8.92 50.53
N GLY A 78 12.47 9.28 51.79
CA GLY A 78 11.38 9.43 52.75
C GLY A 78 10.33 10.43 52.27
N LYS A 79 10.76 11.48 51.57
CA LYS A 79 9.83 12.47 51.01
C LYS A 79 9.14 11.99 49.73
N VAL A 80 9.87 11.31 48.83
CA VAL A 80 9.27 10.71 47.62
C VAL A 80 8.22 9.66 47.99
N VAL A 81 8.49 8.81 48.97
CA VAL A 81 7.52 7.82 49.48
C VAL A 81 6.30 8.51 50.08
N SER A 82 6.49 9.56 50.90
CA SER A 82 5.37 10.32 51.47
C SER A 82 4.48 10.96 50.42
N GLU A 83 5.04 11.47 49.30
CA GLU A 83 4.25 12.04 48.20
C GLU A 83 3.58 10.95 47.34
N MET A 84 4.21 9.77 47.20
CA MET A 84 3.62 8.61 46.50
C MET A 84 2.50 7.95 47.30
N GLU A 85 2.56 7.96 48.64
CA GLU A 85 1.48 7.47 49.51
C GLU A 85 0.28 8.44 49.55
N GLU A 86 0.48 9.73 49.24
CA GLU A 86 -0.56 10.77 49.20
C GLU A 86 -1.27 10.88 47.83
N GLY A 87 -0.75 10.27 46.76
CA GLY A 87 -1.36 10.30 45.43
C GLY A 87 -0.87 9.19 44.50
N ASN A 88 -1.79 8.63 43.71
CA ASN A 88 -1.52 7.57 42.74
C ASN A 88 -0.38 7.97 41.78
N ILE A 89 0.52 7.05 41.42
CA ILE A 89 1.81 7.32 40.73
C ILE A 89 1.65 8.18 39.46
N GLU A 90 0.52 8.06 38.75
CA GLU A 90 0.22 8.84 37.55
C GLU A 90 -0.21 10.28 37.83
N HIS A 91 -0.86 10.53 38.98
CA HIS A 91 -1.31 11.85 39.40
C HIS A 91 -0.16 12.75 39.88
N PHE A 92 0.97 12.16 40.27
CA PHE A 92 2.23 12.85 40.60
C PHE A 92 2.85 13.56 39.38
N LEU A 93 2.48 13.19 38.15
CA LEU A 93 3.07 13.70 36.91
C LEU A 93 2.29 14.86 36.25
N ASP A 94 1.00 14.98 36.53
CA ASP A 94 0.12 15.99 35.88
C ASP A 94 0.04 17.33 36.64
N SER A 95 0.60 17.38 37.84
CA SER A 95 0.57 18.58 38.67
C SER A 95 1.80 19.46 38.45
N GLU A 96 1.73 20.37 37.47
CA GLU A 96 2.59 21.58 37.48
C GLU A 96 2.25 22.53 38.67
N ALA A 97 1.35 22.12 39.57
CA ALA A 97 0.86 22.94 40.68
C ALA A 97 0.62 22.11 41.95
N ALA A 98 1.62 21.36 42.43
CA ALA A 98 1.66 20.91 43.82
C ALA A 98 2.57 21.87 44.59
N SER A 99 1.97 22.65 45.48
CA SER A 99 2.67 23.56 46.37
C SER A 99 3.82 22.83 47.08
N ALA A 100 5.05 23.27 46.81
CA ALA A 100 6.23 22.83 47.51
C ALA A 100 5.99 22.83 49.03
N SER A 101 5.95 21.63 49.62
CA SER A 101 6.32 21.51 51.03
C SER A 101 7.73 22.10 51.16
N ARG A 102 7.89 23.02 52.13
CA ARG A 102 9.02 23.96 52.29
C ARG A 102 10.36 23.31 52.66
N ASP A 103 10.59 22.04 52.33
CA ASP A 103 11.66 21.24 52.94
C ASP A 103 12.81 20.83 51.98
N LEU A 104 12.64 20.91 50.65
CA LEU A 104 13.74 20.75 49.68
C LEU A 104 13.83 21.98 48.76
N SER A 105 15.03 22.27 48.24
CA SER A 105 15.21 23.36 47.27
C SER A 105 14.52 23.05 45.94
N GLU A 106 14.08 24.09 45.22
CA GLU A 106 13.41 23.94 43.91
C GLU A 106 14.26 23.12 42.92
N ASP A 107 15.58 23.35 42.89
CA ASP A 107 16.51 22.61 42.02
C ASP A 107 16.61 21.12 42.38
N LEU A 108 16.56 20.79 43.68
CA LEU A 108 16.60 19.41 44.14
C LEU A 108 15.28 18.70 43.82
N TRP A 109 14.14 19.39 44.03
CA TRP A 109 12.83 18.88 43.64
C TRP A 109 12.71 18.61 42.14
N LYS A 110 13.21 19.52 41.31
CA LYS A 110 13.29 19.31 39.86
C LYS A 110 14.12 18.08 39.50
N THR A 111 15.27 17.91 40.16
CA THR A 111 16.14 16.74 39.95
C THR A 111 15.46 15.43 40.38
N VAL A 112 14.75 15.45 41.51
CA VAL A 112 13.96 14.31 42.00
C VAL A 112 12.88 13.95 40.98
N TRP A 113 12.13 14.93 40.50
CA TRP A 113 11.09 14.73 39.49
C TRP A 113 11.64 14.17 38.16
N GLU A 114 12.76 14.72 37.67
CA GLU A 114 13.44 14.21 36.47
C GLU A 114 13.88 12.75 36.65
N VAL A 115 14.46 12.40 37.81
CA VAL A 115 14.91 11.03 38.07
C VAL A 115 13.72 10.08 38.23
N SER A 116 12.64 10.51 38.89
CA SER A 116 11.39 9.73 38.97
C SER A 116 10.84 9.41 37.58
N ASN A 117 10.81 10.39 36.67
CA ASN A 117 10.39 10.16 35.28
C ASN A 117 11.27 9.18 34.52
N VAL A 118 12.60 9.29 34.68
CA VAL A 118 13.55 8.35 34.05
C VAL A 118 13.33 6.93 34.55
N VAL A 119 13.09 6.76 35.86
CA VAL A 119 12.83 5.44 36.45
C VAL A 119 11.50 4.85 35.95
N LEU A 120 10.43 5.65 35.93
CA LEU A 120 9.12 5.19 35.43
C LEU A 120 9.18 4.81 33.94
N GLU A 121 9.88 5.58 33.11
CA GLU A 121 10.11 5.20 31.72
C GLU A 121 10.88 3.87 31.59
N ASP A 122 11.90 3.68 32.41
CA ASP A 122 12.73 2.47 32.40
C ASP A 122 11.94 1.24 32.89
N MET A 123 11.07 1.41 33.88
CA MET A 123 10.12 0.39 34.33
C MET A 123 9.08 0.07 33.24
N LYS A 124 8.49 1.07 32.58
CA LYS A 124 7.59 0.86 31.43
C LYS A 124 8.27 0.10 30.30
N LYS A 125 9.53 0.42 29.99
CA LYS A 125 10.36 -0.31 29.00
C LYS A 125 10.64 -1.75 29.44
N ALA A 126 10.92 -1.98 30.73
CA ALA A 126 11.15 -3.31 31.28
C ALA A 126 9.88 -4.18 31.22
N LYS A 127 8.72 -3.66 31.66
CA LYS A 127 7.41 -4.34 31.55
C LYS A 127 7.07 -4.67 30.10
N LYS A 128 7.29 -3.74 29.16
CA LYS A 128 7.08 -3.98 27.72
C LYS A 128 8.01 -5.08 27.17
N LYS A 129 9.26 -5.12 27.61
CA LYS A 129 10.24 -6.17 27.25
C LYS A 129 9.84 -7.53 27.81
N GLU A 130 9.24 -7.58 28.99
CA GLU A 130 8.74 -8.81 29.59
C GLU A 130 7.50 -9.35 28.87
N LYS A 131 6.49 -8.49 28.60
CA LYS A 131 5.34 -8.86 27.77
C LYS A 131 5.79 -9.37 26.39
N MET A 132 6.77 -8.72 25.76
CA MET A 132 7.37 -9.16 24.49
C MET A 132 7.99 -10.57 24.57
N LYS A 133 8.63 -10.94 25.69
CA LYS A 133 9.15 -12.32 25.88
C LYS A 133 8.02 -13.35 25.92
N GLY A 134 6.86 -13.00 26.48
CA GLY A 134 5.66 -13.83 26.46
C GLY A 134 5.16 -14.08 25.04
N PHE A 135 5.00 -13.02 24.24
CA PHE A 135 4.54 -13.15 22.85
C PHE A 135 5.52 -13.91 21.95
N LEU A 136 6.84 -13.85 22.21
CA LEU A 136 7.83 -14.68 21.52
C LEU A 136 7.65 -16.19 21.75
N GLN A 137 6.91 -16.58 22.79
CA GLN A 137 6.57 -17.96 23.13
C GLN A 137 5.11 -18.32 22.85
N SER A 138 4.31 -17.41 22.27
CA SER A 138 2.94 -17.71 21.89
C SER A 138 2.90 -18.78 20.78
N GLU A 139 1.86 -19.63 20.81
CA GLU A 139 1.72 -20.69 19.82
C GLU A 139 1.56 -20.14 18.39
N GLU A 140 0.85 -19.02 18.21
CA GLU A 140 0.71 -18.37 16.91
C GLU A 140 2.06 -17.90 16.34
N VAL A 141 2.92 -17.29 17.15
CA VAL A 141 4.27 -16.87 16.71
C VAL A 141 5.15 -18.08 16.41
N LYS A 142 5.00 -19.19 17.16
CA LYS A 142 5.71 -20.45 16.87
C LYS A 142 5.23 -21.10 15.58
N GLU A 143 3.94 -21.11 15.30
CA GLU A 143 3.35 -21.63 14.06
C GLU A 143 3.81 -20.83 12.86
N MET A 144 3.78 -19.50 12.94
CA MET A 144 4.30 -18.60 11.90
C MET A 144 5.81 -18.81 11.68
N THR A 145 6.57 -19.04 12.76
CA THR A 145 8.01 -19.36 12.67
C THR A 145 8.26 -20.72 12.03
N ARG A 146 7.41 -21.73 12.31
CA ARG A 146 7.49 -23.07 11.70
C ARG A 146 7.19 -23.01 10.21
N PHE A 147 6.10 -22.32 9.84
CA PHE A 147 5.71 -22.09 8.45
C PHE A 147 6.80 -21.35 7.66
N ALA A 148 7.37 -20.29 8.24
CA ALA A 148 8.48 -19.57 7.62
C ALA A 148 9.74 -20.45 7.42
N GLY A 149 9.99 -21.38 8.34
CA GLY A 149 11.03 -22.40 8.18
C GLY A 149 10.74 -23.41 7.05
N GLU A 150 9.48 -23.81 6.86
CA GLU A 150 9.03 -24.73 5.81
C GLU A 150 9.18 -24.12 4.40
N ILE A 151 8.96 -22.81 4.26
CA ILE A 151 9.16 -22.07 3.00
C ILE A 151 10.62 -21.63 2.77
N GLY A 152 11.54 -22.02 3.65
CA GLY A 152 12.99 -21.85 3.46
C GLY A 152 13.62 -20.61 4.11
N ILE A 153 12.90 -19.84 4.94
CA ILE A 153 13.45 -18.68 5.65
C ILE A 153 14.20 -19.17 6.90
N ARG A 154 15.48 -18.79 7.04
CA ARG A 154 16.38 -19.25 8.12
C ARG A 154 17.29 -18.12 8.63
N GLY A 155 18.00 -18.39 9.72
CA GLY A 155 19.02 -17.48 10.24
C GLY A 155 18.44 -16.18 10.80
N ASP A 156 19.14 -15.08 10.62
CA ASP A 156 18.81 -13.79 11.24
C ASP A 156 17.49 -13.20 10.74
N MET A 157 17.12 -13.47 9.48
CA MET A 157 15.82 -13.07 8.92
C MET A 157 14.65 -13.75 9.63
N LEU A 158 14.77 -15.03 9.98
CA LEU A 158 13.74 -15.74 10.74
C LEU A 158 13.65 -15.20 12.18
N ARG A 159 14.80 -14.83 12.76
CA ARG A 159 14.86 -14.19 14.09
C ARG A 159 14.16 -12.84 14.09
N GLU A 160 14.41 -12.00 13.08
CA GLU A 160 13.77 -10.70 12.92
C GLU A 160 12.26 -10.80 12.72
N LEU A 161 11.80 -11.73 11.87
CA LEU A 161 10.37 -11.99 11.66
C LEU A 161 9.68 -12.45 12.94
N ARG A 162 10.34 -13.32 13.72
CA ARG A 162 9.84 -13.77 15.02
C ARG A 162 9.65 -12.61 16.00
N PHE A 163 10.59 -11.66 16.05
CA PHE A 163 10.45 -10.44 16.86
C PHE A 163 9.36 -9.50 16.32
N LYS A 164 9.19 -9.40 15.00
CA LYS A 164 8.12 -8.59 14.39
C LYS A 164 6.73 -9.12 14.71
N TRP A 165 6.51 -10.43 14.58
CA TRP A 165 5.20 -11.02 14.91
C TRP A 165 4.89 -10.94 16.41
N ALA A 166 5.89 -11.15 17.28
CA ALA A 166 5.70 -10.96 18.71
C ALA A 166 5.36 -9.51 19.07
N ARG A 167 5.94 -8.54 18.34
CA ARG A 167 5.63 -7.12 18.52
C ARG A 167 4.24 -6.74 18.03
N GLU A 168 3.84 -7.23 16.86
CA GLU A 168 2.50 -7.02 16.31
C GLU A 168 1.43 -7.57 17.29
N LYS A 169 1.67 -8.75 17.87
CA LYS A 169 0.78 -9.33 18.88
C LYS A 169 0.75 -8.55 20.19
N LEU A 170 1.88 -7.97 20.60
CA LEU A 170 1.92 -7.09 21.75
C LEU A 170 1.10 -5.82 21.51
N GLU A 171 1.23 -5.20 20.32
CA GLU A 171 0.48 -4.01 19.94
C GLU A 171 -1.03 -4.28 19.84
N ASP A 172 -1.43 -5.45 19.31
CA ASP A 172 -2.82 -5.91 19.31
C ASP A 172 -3.36 -6.11 20.74
N SER A 173 -2.59 -6.76 21.63
CA SER A 173 -2.98 -6.97 23.03
C SER A 173 -3.12 -5.65 23.79
N GLU A 174 -2.16 -4.72 23.61
CA GLU A 174 -2.21 -3.37 24.20
C GLU A 174 -3.45 -2.61 23.71
N PHE A 175 -3.83 -2.77 22.44
CA PHE A 175 -5.05 -2.16 21.88
C PHE A 175 -6.34 -2.71 22.51
N TYR A 176 -6.45 -4.02 22.68
CA TYR A 176 -7.63 -4.63 23.31
C TYR A 176 -7.68 -4.39 24.82
N GLU A 177 -6.54 -4.40 25.52
CA GLU A 177 -6.42 -3.99 26.93
C GLU A 177 -6.92 -2.54 27.09
N SER A 178 -6.50 -1.62 26.22
CA SER A 178 -6.94 -0.21 26.24
C SER A 178 -8.45 -0.06 25.98
N LEU A 179 -9.02 -0.87 25.08
CA LEU A 179 -10.47 -0.89 24.85
C LEU A 179 -11.25 -1.47 26.03
N GLU A 180 -10.68 -2.45 26.73
CA GLU A 180 -11.31 -3.04 27.91
C GLU A 180 -11.26 -2.08 29.10
N LEU A 181 -10.16 -1.35 29.25
CA LEU A 181 -10.01 -0.28 30.25
C LEU A 181 -11.01 0.85 29.98
N MET A 182 -11.13 1.33 28.74
CA MET A 182 -12.18 2.28 28.36
C MET A 182 -13.60 1.75 28.59
N ARG A 183 -13.83 0.43 28.47
CA ARG A 183 -15.12 -0.19 28.78
C ARG A 183 -15.38 -0.31 30.27
N GLN A 184 -14.34 -0.47 31.09
CA GLN A 184 -14.44 -0.50 32.54
C GLN A 184 -14.66 0.92 33.09
N GLU A 185 -13.90 1.90 32.60
CA GLU A 185 -14.11 3.33 32.89
C GLU A 185 -15.51 3.80 32.45
N ALA A 186 -16.01 3.32 31.30
CA ALA A 186 -17.38 3.62 30.85
C ALA A 186 -18.47 2.85 31.62
N LYS A 187 -18.12 1.80 32.37
CA LYS A 187 -19.02 1.10 33.31
C LYS A 187 -19.02 1.73 34.70
N GLU A 188 -18.06 2.60 34.99
CA GLU A 188 -18.02 3.43 36.19
C GLU A 188 -18.65 4.81 35.99
N PRO A 189 -19.95 4.87 35.60
CA PRO A 189 -20.75 5.97 36.11
C PRO A 189 -22.11 5.51 36.64
N GLU A 190 -22.17 4.51 37.55
CA GLU A 190 -23.39 4.25 38.35
C GLU A 190 -23.12 3.79 39.80
N ALA A 191 -21.90 3.94 40.33
CA ALA A 191 -21.60 3.66 41.75
C ALA A 191 -21.32 4.90 42.62
N ASN A 192 -21.09 6.08 42.02
CA ASN A 192 -20.71 7.31 42.75
C ASN A 192 -21.73 8.46 42.66
N GLU A 193 -23.02 8.17 42.39
CA GLU A 193 -24.12 9.14 42.61
C GLU A 193 -25.13 8.66 43.68
N SER A 194 -24.69 7.86 44.66
CA SER A 194 -25.52 7.52 45.83
C SER A 194 -24.95 7.93 47.20
N GLU A 195 -23.88 8.73 47.25
CA GLU A 195 -23.28 9.18 48.53
C GLU A 195 -23.09 10.70 48.67
N VAL A 196 -23.94 11.51 48.02
CA VAL A 196 -24.06 12.94 48.38
C VAL A 196 -25.53 13.33 48.52
N GLU A 197 -26.28 12.67 49.40
CA GLU A 197 -27.49 13.25 49.98
C GLU A 197 -27.99 12.50 51.24
N THR A 198 -27.13 12.34 52.25
CA THR A 198 -27.62 12.08 53.62
C THR A 198 -26.62 12.61 54.64
N GLN A 199 -26.77 13.88 55.01
CA GLN A 199 -26.53 14.39 56.37
C GLN A 199 -26.81 15.91 56.45
N ILE A 200 -28.08 16.31 56.38
CA ILE A 200 -28.60 17.40 57.21
C ILE A 200 -30.03 17.02 57.61
N HIS A 201 -30.17 16.49 58.82
CA HIS A 201 -31.46 16.35 59.49
C HIS A 201 -31.58 17.45 60.56
N GLU A 202 -32.82 17.92 60.71
CA GLU A 202 -33.41 18.66 61.84
C GLU A 202 -33.30 20.20 61.89
N ALA A 203 -34.39 20.87 61.47
CA ALA A 203 -35.18 21.72 62.39
C ALA A 203 -36.58 22.09 61.81
N SER A 204 -37.60 21.93 62.66
CA SER A 204 -38.85 22.72 62.77
C SER A 204 -40.04 22.48 61.82
N GLU A 205 -40.98 21.69 62.35
CA GLU A 205 -42.45 21.89 62.52
C GLU A 205 -43.24 22.96 61.73
N ASN A 206 -44.44 22.50 61.33
CA ASN A 206 -45.75 23.16 61.15
C ASN A 206 -45.95 24.22 60.05
N ASP A 207 -46.81 23.93 59.07
CA ASP A 207 -48.24 24.25 59.20
C ASP A 207 -49.12 23.59 58.11
N ARG A 208 -50.35 23.25 58.50
CA ARG A 208 -51.44 22.71 57.66
C ARG A 208 -52.19 23.83 56.96
N VAL A 209 -52.63 23.64 55.71
CA VAL A 209 -53.95 24.09 55.23
C VAL A 209 -54.46 23.15 54.12
N GLU A 210 -55.72 22.73 54.27
CA GLU A 210 -56.54 21.93 53.35
C GLU A 210 -57.02 22.71 52.11
N GLY A 211 -57.37 22.00 51.04
CA GLY A 211 -58.13 22.55 49.92
C GLY A 211 -58.49 21.48 48.89
N ASP A 212 -59.78 21.16 48.85
CA ASP A 212 -60.50 20.13 48.08
C ASP A 212 -60.49 20.24 46.54
N ASP A 213 -60.86 19.09 45.94
CA ASP A 213 -61.61 18.85 44.70
C ASP A 213 -61.03 19.30 43.33
N ASP A 214 -60.65 18.33 42.48
CA ASP A 214 -61.55 17.80 41.44
C ASP A 214 -60.85 16.72 40.59
N ALA A 215 -61.59 15.67 40.24
CA ALA A 215 -61.14 14.54 39.44
C ALA A 215 -61.13 14.85 37.93
N GLN A 216 -60.07 14.51 37.19
CA GLN A 216 -60.15 13.92 35.84
C GLN A 216 -58.80 13.50 35.25
N GLU A 217 -58.83 12.37 34.53
CA GLU A 217 -57.79 11.78 33.69
C GLU A 217 -56.98 12.80 32.87
N ILE A 218 -55.64 12.77 32.95
CA ILE A 218 -54.79 13.44 31.96
C ILE A 218 -53.58 12.58 31.57
N SER A 219 -53.44 12.52 30.25
CA SER A 219 -52.47 11.89 29.36
C SER A 219 -50.99 12.13 29.65
N LEU A 220 -50.15 11.27 29.04
CA LEU A 220 -48.69 11.31 29.05
C LEU A 220 -48.13 12.69 28.64
N PRO A 221 -47.01 13.14 29.24
CA PRO A 221 -46.46 14.48 28.99
C PRO A 221 -45.90 14.64 27.57
N LYS A 222 -46.28 15.74 26.93
CA LYS A 222 -45.64 16.23 25.70
C LYS A 222 -44.21 16.68 26.01
N ARG A 223 -43.23 16.14 25.27
CA ARG A 223 -41.84 16.66 25.29
C ARG A 223 -41.81 18.05 24.62
N SER A 224 -41.63 19.09 25.42
CA SER A 224 -41.20 20.40 24.94
C SER A 224 -39.74 20.62 25.34
N GLY A 225 -38.82 20.51 24.37
CA GLY A 225 -37.40 20.83 24.58
C GLY A 225 -36.72 21.06 23.24
N LYS A 226 -36.25 22.29 23.00
CA LYS A 226 -35.47 22.66 21.81
C LYS A 226 -34.10 22.00 21.89
N ILE A 227 -33.83 21.06 20.97
CA ILE A 227 -32.53 20.40 20.82
C ILE A 227 -31.54 21.43 20.24
N LYS A 228 -30.46 21.72 20.97
CA LYS A 228 -29.28 22.42 20.47
C LYS A 228 -28.11 21.44 20.50
N TYR A 229 -27.83 20.78 19.38
CA TYR A 229 -26.53 20.12 19.17
C TYR A 229 -25.86 20.73 17.95
N GLN A 230 -24.58 21.05 18.09
CA GLN A 230 -23.67 21.27 16.96
C GLN A 230 -22.95 19.96 16.69
N ILE A 231 -23.08 19.44 15.47
CA ILE A 231 -22.32 18.29 14.99
C ILE A 231 -21.47 18.79 13.82
N TYR A 232 -20.14 18.60 13.89
CA TYR A 232 -19.17 19.07 12.89
C TYR A 232 -19.29 20.56 12.51
N GLY A 233 -19.57 21.43 13.47
CA GLY A 233 -19.68 22.88 13.24
C GLY A 233 -20.96 23.32 12.51
N LEU A 234 -21.91 22.42 12.26
CA LEU A 234 -23.24 22.77 11.76
C LEU A 234 -24.25 22.93 12.91
N ASP A 235 -24.87 24.11 12.96
CA ASP A 235 -25.95 24.45 13.89
C ASP A 235 -27.30 23.93 13.36
N LEU A 236 -27.80 22.88 14.01
CA LEU A 236 -29.06 22.21 13.67
C LEU A 236 -30.31 22.99 14.12
N SER A 237 -30.15 24.13 14.79
CA SER A 237 -31.28 24.99 15.20
C SER A 237 -31.85 25.86 14.07
N LYS A 238 -31.23 25.83 12.88
CA LYS A 238 -31.68 26.61 11.72
C LYS A 238 -32.96 26.03 11.11
N PRO A 239 -33.95 26.87 10.73
CA PRO A 239 -35.23 26.41 10.17
C PRO A 239 -35.09 25.60 8.87
N LYS A 240 -33.98 25.75 8.15
CA LYS A 240 -33.66 24.90 6.98
C LYS A 240 -33.54 23.42 7.31
N TRP A 241 -33.16 23.05 8.54
CA TRP A 241 -33.13 21.65 8.96
C TRP A 241 -34.51 21.09 9.27
N ALA A 242 -35.46 21.94 9.69
CA ALA A 242 -36.84 21.56 9.80
C ALA A 242 -37.42 21.28 8.39
N GLU A 243 -37.11 22.13 7.39
CA GLU A 243 -37.47 21.86 5.99
C GLU A 243 -36.84 20.57 5.45
N VAL A 244 -35.56 20.29 5.77
CA VAL A 244 -34.91 19.03 5.38
C VAL A 244 -35.52 17.84 6.11
N ALA A 245 -35.86 17.95 7.39
CA ALA A 245 -36.53 16.90 8.16
C ALA A 245 -37.96 16.66 7.68
N GLU A 246 -38.67 17.71 7.28
CA GLU A 246 -40.02 17.66 6.72
C GLU A 246 -39.99 17.09 5.29
N GLN A 247 -38.99 17.45 4.46
CA GLN A 247 -38.71 16.78 3.19
C GLN A 247 -38.30 15.32 3.36
N ILE A 248 -37.51 14.96 4.38
CA ILE A 248 -37.17 13.56 4.71
C ILE A 248 -38.39 12.82 5.24
N HIS A 249 -39.30 13.48 5.94
CA HIS A 249 -40.54 12.89 6.42
C HIS A 249 -41.56 12.69 5.28
N GLU A 250 -41.63 13.64 4.34
CA GLU A 250 -42.44 13.55 3.11
C GLU A 250 -41.85 12.53 2.11
N THR A 251 -40.52 12.43 1.99
CA THR A 251 -39.85 11.42 1.14
C THR A 251 -39.69 10.07 1.82
N GLY A 252 -39.70 10.02 3.16
CA GLY A 252 -39.64 8.82 3.99
C GLY A 252 -41.00 8.21 4.31
N GLY A 253 -42.09 8.78 3.78
CA GLY A 253 -43.44 8.25 3.84
C GLY A 253 -43.63 7.02 2.95
N SER A 254 -42.86 5.96 3.17
CA SER A 254 -43.14 4.53 2.88
C SER A 254 -41.83 3.75 2.81
N ILE A 255 -41.13 3.57 3.93
CA ILE A 255 -39.99 2.66 4.05
C ILE A 255 -40.29 1.66 5.17
N TRP A 256 -41.24 0.76 4.91
CA TRP A 256 -41.27 -0.53 5.58
C TRP A 256 -40.71 -1.54 4.58
N PRO A 257 -39.74 -2.43 4.94
CA PRO A 257 -39.26 -3.43 4.00
C PRO A 257 -40.45 -4.32 3.63
N GLN A 258 -40.94 -4.17 2.39
CA GLN A 258 -41.90 -5.11 1.84
C GLN A 258 -41.18 -6.45 1.69
N GLU A 259 -41.72 -7.52 2.26
CA GLU A 259 -41.15 -8.85 2.05
C GLU A 259 -41.37 -9.27 0.58
N PRO A 260 -40.39 -9.92 -0.07
CA PRO A 260 -40.56 -10.40 -1.43
C PRO A 260 -41.75 -11.35 -1.50
N LYS A 261 -42.53 -11.27 -2.59
CA LYS A 261 -43.71 -12.10 -2.79
C LYS A 261 -43.34 -13.58 -2.73
N PRO A 262 -44.13 -14.43 -2.04
CA PRO A 262 -43.82 -15.84 -1.88
C PRO A 262 -43.82 -16.56 -3.24
N ILE A 263 -42.64 -17.01 -3.66
CA ILE A 263 -42.43 -17.74 -4.91
C ILE A 263 -43.02 -19.15 -4.75
N SER A 264 -44.19 -19.42 -5.33
CA SER A 264 -44.88 -20.71 -5.25
C SER A 264 -45.32 -21.26 -6.62
N GLY A 265 -45.50 -22.58 -6.72
CA GLY A 265 -46.02 -23.25 -7.92
C GLY A 265 -45.12 -23.08 -9.16
N LYS A 266 -45.72 -22.62 -10.28
CA LYS A 266 -45.03 -22.44 -11.57
C LYS A 266 -43.92 -21.38 -11.52
N CYS A 267 -44.10 -20.31 -10.74
CA CYS A 267 -43.09 -19.25 -10.57
C CYS A 267 -41.79 -19.82 -9.98
N LYS A 268 -41.88 -20.74 -9.00
CA LYS A 268 -40.70 -21.44 -8.45
C LYS A 268 -39.96 -22.26 -9.50
N SER A 269 -40.70 -22.97 -10.37
CA SER A 269 -40.08 -23.73 -11.45
C SER A 269 -39.38 -22.82 -12.48
N VAL A 270 -39.95 -21.64 -12.78
CA VAL A 270 -39.34 -20.66 -13.68
C VAL A 270 -38.10 -20.03 -13.03
N THR A 271 -38.16 -19.67 -11.74
CA THR A 271 -37.00 -19.16 -11.00
C THR A 271 -35.86 -20.17 -10.96
N GLU A 272 -36.11 -21.46 -10.68
CA GLU A 272 -35.06 -22.48 -10.73
C GLU A 272 -34.49 -22.67 -12.15
N LYS A 273 -35.33 -22.57 -13.19
CA LYS A 273 -34.86 -22.60 -14.57
C LYS A 273 -33.93 -21.42 -14.87
N ILE A 274 -34.30 -20.20 -14.48
CA ILE A 274 -33.46 -18.99 -14.61
C ILE A 274 -32.13 -19.20 -13.90
N LEU A 275 -32.14 -19.71 -12.66
CA LEU A 275 -30.92 -19.97 -11.89
C LEU A 275 -30.03 -21.09 -12.47
N SER A 276 -30.58 -21.94 -13.36
CA SER A 276 -29.87 -23.07 -14.00
C SER A 276 -29.38 -22.79 -15.42
N LEU A 277 -29.65 -21.59 -15.96
CA LEU A 277 -29.22 -21.19 -17.31
C LEU A 277 -27.70 -21.19 -17.45
N GLN A 278 -27.24 -21.64 -18.61
CA GLN A 278 -25.83 -21.52 -18.98
C GLN A 278 -25.53 -20.10 -19.45
N VAL A 279 -24.25 -19.71 -19.39
CA VAL A 279 -23.79 -18.35 -19.74
C VAL A 279 -24.22 -17.92 -21.14
N ASN A 280 -24.37 -18.85 -22.10
CA ASN A 280 -24.73 -18.55 -23.48
C ASN A 280 -26.24 -18.50 -23.73
N ASP A 281 -27.06 -18.94 -22.78
CA ASP A 281 -28.50 -18.96 -22.94
C ASP A 281 -29.07 -17.55 -22.84
N ASP A 282 -30.17 -17.30 -23.56
CA ASP A 282 -30.91 -16.04 -23.49
C ASP A 282 -31.89 -16.10 -22.31
N PRO A 283 -31.72 -15.27 -21.26
CA PRO A 283 -32.63 -15.26 -20.12
C PRO A 283 -33.95 -14.52 -20.40
N SER A 284 -34.03 -13.71 -21.45
CA SER A 284 -35.18 -12.86 -21.79
C SER A 284 -36.55 -13.58 -21.80
N PRO A 285 -36.72 -14.75 -22.44
CA PRO A 285 -38.02 -15.44 -22.46
C PRO A 285 -38.47 -15.94 -21.09
N LEU A 286 -37.53 -16.42 -20.25
CA LEU A 286 -37.85 -16.90 -18.91
C LEU A 286 -38.10 -15.72 -17.95
N ILE A 287 -37.42 -14.60 -18.15
CA ILE A 287 -37.70 -13.36 -17.43
C ILE A 287 -39.10 -12.84 -17.77
N ALA A 288 -39.50 -12.83 -19.05
CA ALA A 288 -40.84 -12.44 -19.45
C ALA A 288 -41.93 -13.33 -18.82
N GLU A 289 -41.74 -14.67 -18.85
CA GLU A 289 -42.63 -15.61 -18.16
C GLU A 289 -42.68 -15.35 -16.64
N TRP A 290 -41.54 -15.00 -16.04
CA TRP A 290 -41.46 -14.68 -14.61
C TRP A 290 -42.19 -13.38 -14.26
N ILE A 291 -42.08 -12.35 -15.10
CA ILE A 291 -42.78 -11.07 -14.97
C ILE A 291 -44.29 -11.28 -15.02
N GLU A 292 -44.78 -12.04 -16.01
CA GLU A 292 -46.20 -12.34 -16.16
C GLU A 292 -46.78 -13.09 -14.95
N LEU A 293 -46.00 -14.01 -14.36
CA LEU A 293 -46.45 -14.84 -13.24
C LEU A 293 -46.43 -14.10 -11.90
N LEU A 294 -45.42 -13.28 -11.63
CA LEU A 294 -45.20 -12.68 -10.30
C LEU A 294 -45.68 -11.23 -10.20
N GLN A 295 -45.70 -10.50 -11.32
CA GLN A 295 -45.82 -9.03 -11.37
C GLN A 295 -44.84 -8.38 -10.36
N PRO A 296 -43.53 -8.53 -10.59
CA PRO A 296 -42.51 -8.24 -9.59
C PRO A 296 -42.44 -6.75 -9.21
N SER A 297 -42.14 -6.49 -7.94
CA SER A 297 -41.72 -5.20 -7.43
C SER A 297 -40.19 -5.10 -7.39
N LYS A 298 -39.62 -3.92 -7.12
CA LYS A 298 -38.16 -3.74 -6.96
C LYS A 298 -37.54 -4.74 -5.96
N VAL A 299 -38.24 -5.07 -4.87
CA VAL A 299 -37.74 -6.03 -3.86
C VAL A 299 -37.66 -7.46 -4.43
N ASP A 300 -38.63 -7.86 -5.25
CA ASP A 300 -38.63 -9.19 -5.89
C ASP A 300 -37.46 -9.34 -6.86
N TRP A 301 -37.15 -8.26 -7.59
CA TRP A 301 -36.00 -8.21 -8.50
C TRP A 301 -34.66 -8.29 -7.76
N ILE A 302 -34.49 -7.52 -6.68
CA ILE A 302 -33.28 -7.58 -5.84
C ILE A 302 -33.09 -8.98 -5.29
N ALA A 303 -34.14 -9.63 -4.79
CA ALA A 303 -34.08 -10.99 -4.28
C ALA A 303 -33.70 -12.02 -5.37
N LEU A 304 -34.14 -11.84 -6.62
CA LEU A 304 -33.71 -12.67 -7.75
C LEU A 304 -32.24 -12.43 -8.11
N LEU A 305 -31.82 -11.16 -8.14
CA LEU A 305 -30.45 -10.76 -8.42
C LEU A 305 -29.46 -11.29 -7.38
N ASP A 306 -29.79 -11.23 -6.09
CA ASP A 306 -28.95 -11.77 -5.03
C ASP A 306 -28.74 -13.29 -5.18
N ARG A 307 -29.82 -14.04 -5.48
CA ARG A 307 -29.74 -15.48 -5.77
C ARG A 307 -28.94 -15.80 -7.02
N LEU A 308 -29.01 -14.94 -8.05
CA LEU A 308 -28.20 -15.08 -9.26
C LEU A 308 -26.73 -14.79 -8.99
N LYS A 309 -26.43 -13.78 -8.18
CA LYS A 309 -25.07 -13.40 -7.79
C LYS A 309 -24.37 -14.51 -7.00
N GLU A 310 -25.09 -15.21 -6.11
CA GLU A 310 -24.54 -16.35 -5.36
C GLU A 310 -24.21 -17.56 -6.25
N LYS A 311 -24.92 -17.74 -7.37
CA LYS A 311 -24.76 -18.93 -8.24
C LYS A 311 -23.91 -18.66 -9.50
N ASN A 312 -24.08 -17.51 -10.15
CA ASN A 312 -23.48 -17.20 -11.45
C ASN A 312 -23.37 -15.68 -11.69
N ASP A 313 -22.18 -15.12 -11.42
CA ASP A 313 -21.86 -13.70 -11.61
C ASP A 313 -22.07 -13.18 -13.04
N GLN A 314 -21.83 -14.01 -14.07
CA GLN A 314 -21.98 -13.57 -15.46
C GLN A 314 -23.45 -13.50 -15.87
N LEU A 315 -24.26 -14.44 -15.39
CA LEU A 315 -25.70 -14.41 -15.61
C LEU A 315 -26.35 -13.28 -14.80
N TYR A 316 -25.87 -13.02 -13.57
CA TYR A 316 -26.26 -11.83 -12.80
C TYR A 316 -26.11 -10.55 -13.61
N LEU A 317 -24.95 -10.32 -14.25
CA LEU A 317 -24.74 -9.12 -15.06
C LEU A 317 -25.71 -9.03 -16.26
N LYS A 318 -25.93 -10.14 -16.97
CA LYS A 318 -26.88 -10.17 -18.09
C LYS A 318 -28.30 -9.85 -17.65
N VAL A 319 -28.77 -10.45 -16.55
CA VAL A 319 -30.11 -10.20 -16.03
C VAL A 319 -30.21 -8.76 -15.52
N ALA A 320 -29.24 -8.28 -14.74
CA ALA A 320 -29.21 -6.91 -14.25
C ALA A 320 -29.23 -5.87 -15.37
N GLU A 321 -28.55 -6.11 -16.50
CA GLU A 321 -28.61 -5.24 -17.68
C GLU A 321 -29.99 -5.19 -18.33
N LEU A 322 -30.75 -6.29 -18.31
CA LEU A 322 -32.13 -6.33 -18.82
C LEU A 322 -33.08 -5.58 -17.90
N LEU A 323 -32.90 -5.69 -16.58
CA LEU A 323 -33.70 -4.99 -15.58
C LEU A 323 -33.61 -3.48 -15.67
N LEU A 324 -32.53 -2.96 -16.26
CA LEU A 324 -32.42 -1.53 -16.49
C LEU A 324 -33.56 -0.98 -17.36
N ASP A 325 -34.12 -1.79 -18.25
CA ASP A 325 -35.19 -1.40 -19.18
C ASP A 325 -36.60 -1.71 -18.66
N GLU A 326 -36.73 -2.37 -17.50
CA GLU A 326 -38.00 -2.75 -16.89
C GLU A 326 -38.59 -1.64 -16.01
N GLU A 327 -39.80 -1.17 -16.33
CA GLU A 327 -40.50 -0.13 -15.55
C GLU A 327 -40.76 -0.55 -14.10
N SER A 328 -41.00 -1.85 -13.88
CA SER A 328 -41.27 -2.43 -12.56
C SER A 328 -40.08 -2.38 -11.59
N PHE A 329 -38.86 -2.29 -12.13
CA PHE A 329 -37.63 -2.27 -11.33
C PHE A 329 -37.33 -0.89 -10.74
N GLN A 330 -37.86 0.19 -11.35
CA GLN A 330 -37.62 1.58 -10.92
C GLN A 330 -36.11 1.85 -10.75
N THR A 331 -35.39 1.82 -11.88
CA THR A 331 -33.94 2.03 -11.91
C THR A 331 -33.54 3.35 -11.26
N ASP A 332 -32.53 3.30 -10.41
CA ASP A 332 -31.87 4.47 -9.86
C ASP A 332 -30.41 4.57 -10.32
N ILE A 333 -29.73 5.65 -9.94
CA ILE A 333 -28.32 5.91 -10.28
C ILE A 333 -27.41 4.78 -9.78
N ARG A 334 -27.69 4.21 -8.61
CA ARG A 334 -26.85 3.19 -7.96
C ARG A 334 -26.85 1.90 -8.77
N ASP A 335 -27.98 1.54 -9.36
CA ASP A 335 -28.11 0.36 -10.23
C ASP A 335 -27.14 0.44 -11.43
N TYR A 336 -27.04 1.62 -12.06
CA TYR A 336 -26.07 1.87 -13.13
C TYR A 336 -24.63 1.84 -12.60
N SER A 337 -24.32 2.56 -11.52
CA SER A 337 -22.97 2.62 -10.95
C SER A 337 -22.43 1.24 -10.60
N GLN A 338 -23.28 0.36 -10.04
CA GLN A 338 -22.90 -1.00 -9.67
C GLN A 338 -22.57 -1.87 -10.90
N LEU A 339 -23.34 -1.75 -11.99
CA LEU A 339 -23.06 -2.47 -13.23
C LEU A 339 -21.79 -1.98 -13.91
N VAL A 340 -21.57 -0.65 -13.93
CA VAL A 340 -20.33 -0.08 -14.45
C VAL A 340 -19.13 -0.57 -13.64
N ASP A 341 -19.23 -0.63 -12.31
CA ASP A 341 -18.14 -1.10 -11.43
C ASP A 341 -17.83 -2.58 -11.66
N ALA A 342 -18.86 -3.40 -11.78
CA ALA A 342 -18.70 -4.83 -12.04
C ALA A 342 -18.02 -5.09 -13.40
N HIS A 343 -18.42 -4.40 -14.46
CA HIS A 343 -17.78 -4.53 -15.78
C HIS A 343 -16.36 -3.96 -15.81
N ALA A 344 -16.12 -2.84 -15.13
CA ALA A 344 -14.78 -2.25 -14.99
C ALA A 344 -13.80 -3.19 -14.26
N LYS A 345 -14.25 -3.85 -13.19
CA LYS A 345 -13.47 -4.88 -12.47
C LYS A 345 -13.14 -6.09 -13.34
N GLN A 346 -14.07 -6.48 -14.23
CA GLN A 346 -13.85 -7.53 -15.23
C GLN A 346 -13.03 -7.08 -16.45
N ASN A 347 -12.56 -5.82 -16.47
CA ASN A 347 -11.80 -5.23 -17.58
C ASN A 347 -12.57 -5.22 -18.91
N LYS A 348 -13.92 -5.20 -18.85
CA LYS A 348 -14.83 -5.16 -20.00
C LYS A 348 -15.25 -3.72 -20.29
N LEU A 349 -14.32 -2.94 -20.84
CA LEU A 349 -14.51 -1.51 -21.11
C LEU A 349 -15.76 -1.23 -21.97
N GLY A 350 -15.94 -1.98 -23.06
CA GLY A 350 -17.07 -1.75 -23.97
C GLY A 350 -18.44 -2.04 -23.35
N ASP A 351 -18.51 -3.00 -22.43
CA ASP A 351 -19.75 -3.26 -21.67
C ASP A 351 -20.03 -2.12 -20.69
N ALA A 352 -19.02 -1.65 -19.95
CA ALA A 352 -19.15 -0.53 -19.05
C ALA A 352 -19.57 0.78 -19.76
N GLU A 353 -18.98 1.09 -20.92
CA GLU A 353 -19.36 2.23 -21.77
C GLU A 353 -20.80 2.12 -22.25
N ARG A 354 -21.26 0.91 -22.64
CA ARG A 354 -22.67 0.68 -23.02
C ARG A 354 -23.62 1.06 -21.88
N ILE A 355 -23.30 0.68 -20.64
CA ILE A 355 -24.14 1.01 -19.47
C ILE A 355 -24.13 2.51 -19.19
N ILE A 356 -22.98 3.18 -19.30
CA ILE A 356 -22.89 4.64 -19.16
C ILE A 356 -23.72 5.36 -20.25
N ASN A 357 -23.67 4.89 -21.49
CA ASN A 357 -24.47 5.46 -22.57
C ASN A 357 -25.98 5.26 -22.33
N LYS A 358 -26.41 4.07 -21.90
CA LYS A 358 -27.81 3.82 -21.49
C LYS A 358 -28.25 4.77 -20.37
N MET A 359 -27.39 4.99 -19.36
CA MET A 359 -27.65 5.92 -18.26
C MET A 359 -27.92 7.35 -18.78
N ASN A 360 -27.06 7.82 -19.69
CA ASN A 360 -27.19 9.14 -20.32
C ASN A 360 -28.43 9.25 -21.23
N GLU A 361 -28.77 8.20 -21.99
CA GLU A 361 -29.96 8.15 -22.85
C GLU A 361 -31.26 8.27 -22.07
N LYS A 362 -31.30 7.74 -20.83
CA LYS A 362 -32.44 7.92 -19.91
C LYS A 362 -32.43 9.26 -19.18
N GLY A 363 -31.50 10.15 -19.50
CA GLY A 363 -31.36 11.46 -18.87
C GLY A 363 -30.85 11.39 -17.42
N ILE A 364 -30.27 10.27 -17.01
CA ILE A 364 -29.68 10.10 -15.67
C ILE A 364 -28.22 10.51 -15.75
N GLU A 365 -27.82 11.58 -15.07
CA GLU A 365 -26.43 12.04 -15.11
C GLU A 365 -25.53 11.18 -14.19
N PRO A 366 -24.34 10.75 -14.64
CA PRO A 366 -23.36 10.06 -13.80
C PRO A 366 -23.02 10.85 -12.54
N ASP A 367 -23.15 10.21 -11.38
CA ASP A 367 -22.77 10.80 -10.10
C ASP A 367 -21.25 10.80 -9.90
N ILE A 368 -20.79 11.36 -8.77
CA ILE A 368 -19.37 11.48 -8.42
C ILE A 368 -18.71 10.10 -8.38
N LEU A 369 -19.40 9.08 -7.85
CA LEU A 369 -18.88 7.73 -7.74
C LEU A 369 -18.68 7.10 -9.13
N THR A 370 -19.67 7.24 -10.01
CA THR A 370 -19.60 6.75 -11.40
C THR A 370 -18.49 7.45 -12.18
N LYS A 371 -18.36 8.78 -12.05
CA LYS A 371 -17.29 9.54 -12.72
C LYS A 371 -15.89 9.18 -12.19
N THR A 372 -15.76 8.93 -10.89
CA THR A 372 -14.51 8.44 -10.27
C THR A 372 -14.11 7.09 -10.87
N LEU A 373 -15.07 6.17 -10.96
CA LEU A 373 -14.89 4.86 -11.59
C LEU A 373 -14.50 4.98 -13.06
N MET A 374 -15.12 5.90 -13.81
CA MET A 374 -14.74 6.19 -15.20
C MET A 374 -13.27 6.61 -15.31
N VAL A 375 -12.76 7.48 -14.44
CA VAL A 375 -11.33 7.85 -14.44
C VAL A 375 -10.43 6.63 -14.24
N HIS A 376 -10.74 5.78 -13.25
CA HIS A 376 -9.98 4.56 -12.98
C HIS A 376 -9.98 3.59 -14.18
N MET A 377 -11.17 3.35 -14.73
CA MET A 377 -11.38 2.42 -15.83
C MET A 377 -10.66 2.88 -17.10
N TYR A 378 -10.83 4.15 -17.50
CA TYR A 378 -10.19 4.71 -18.69
C TYR A 378 -8.68 4.83 -18.55
N SER A 379 -8.18 5.14 -17.34
CA SER A 379 -6.74 5.12 -17.04
C SER A 379 -6.12 3.74 -17.27
N LYS A 380 -6.76 2.69 -16.74
CA LYS A 380 -6.29 1.30 -16.89
C LYS A 380 -6.37 0.82 -18.34
N ALA A 381 -7.38 1.26 -19.09
CA ALA A 381 -7.52 0.98 -20.51
C ALA A 381 -6.55 1.77 -21.40
N GLY A 382 -5.82 2.75 -20.86
CA GLY A 382 -4.93 3.63 -21.62
C GLY A 382 -5.67 4.68 -22.47
N ASN A 383 -6.96 4.89 -22.24
CA ASN A 383 -7.74 5.90 -22.96
C ASN A 383 -7.64 7.27 -22.25
N LEU A 384 -6.57 8.00 -22.56
CA LEU A 384 -6.27 9.28 -21.90
C LEU A 384 -7.37 10.33 -22.08
N ASN A 385 -8.00 10.42 -23.25
CA ASN A 385 -8.98 11.48 -23.54
C ASN A 385 -10.24 11.32 -22.69
N LEU A 386 -10.82 10.11 -22.65
CA LEU A 386 -11.99 9.83 -21.82
C LEU A 386 -11.67 9.94 -20.32
N ALA A 387 -10.46 9.56 -19.90
CA ALA A 387 -10.01 9.77 -18.53
C ALA A 387 -9.96 11.27 -18.16
N LYS A 388 -9.45 12.13 -19.06
CA LYS A 388 -9.44 13.59 -18.86
C LYS A 388 -10.84 14.17 -18.75
N GLU A 389 -11.74 13.77 -19.66
CA GLU A 389 -13.12 14.25 -19.67
C GLU A 389 -13.84 13.91 -18.36
N ALA A 390 -13.74 12.66 -17.88
CA ALA A 390 -14.30 12.25 -16.61
C ALA A 390 -13.67 13.01 -15.42
N PHE A 391 -12.35 13.21 -15.44
CA PHE A 391 -11.62 13.93 -14.40
C PHE A 391 -11.97 15.43 -14.34
N GLU A 392 -12.11 16.08 -15.49
CA GLU A 392 -12.52 17.49 -15.58
C GLU A 392 -13.98 17.67 -15.19
N SER A 393 -14.85 16.72 -15.54
CA SER A 393 -16.24 16.68 -15.10
C SER A 393 -16.36 16.61 -13.57
N LEU A 394 -15.56 15.79 -12.89
CA LEU A 394 -15.49 15.78 -11.42
C LEU A 394 -15.13 17.16 -10.86
N ARG A 395 -14.11 17.81 -11.44
CA ARG A 395 -13.61 19.10 -10.96
C ARG A 395 -14.56 20.25 -11.24
N SER A 396 -15.25 20.26 -12.37
CA SER A 396 -16.18 21.34 -12.75
C SER A 396 -17.42 21.37 -11.84
N GLN A 397 -17.77 20.23 -11.25
CA GLN A 397 -18.85 20.09 -10.26
C GLN A 397 -18.42 20.48 -8.84
N GLY A 398 -17.22 21.02 -8.67
CA GLY A 398 -16.70 21.47 -7.37
C GLY A 398 -16.21 20.33 -6.47
N PHE A 399 -16.23 19.08 -6.93
CA PHE A 399 -15.68 17.97 -6.18
C PHE A 399 -14.15 18.05 -6.15
N GLN A 400 -13.58 17.76 -4.99
CA GLN A 400 -12.12 17.63 -4.83
C GLN A 400 -11.76 16.16 -4.99
N PRO A 401 -11.13 15.75 -6.10
CA PRO A 401 -10.74 14.36 -6.30
C PRO A 401 -9.80 13.92 -5.17
N ASP A 402 -9.99 12.68 -4.70
CA ASP A 402 -9.10 12.08 -3.73
C ASP A 402 -7.78 11.65 -4.38
N ILE A 403 -6.86 11.15 -3.56
CA ILE A 403 -5.54 10.75 -4.03
C ILE A 403 -5.58 9.60 -5.04
N LYS A 404 -6.56 8.70 -4.95
CA LYS A 404 -6.71 7.55 -5.85
C LYS A 404 -7.08 7.99 -7.25
N VAL A 405 -7.99 8.97 -7.37
CA VAL A 405 -8.37 9.55 -8.67
C VAL A 405 -7.17 10.25 -9.31
N TYR A 406 -6.42 11.02 -8.53
CA TYR A 406 -5.21 11.69 -9.02
C TYR A 406 -4.12 10.69 -9.46
N ASP A 407 -3.83 9.67 -8.66
CA ASP A 407 -2.88 8.60 -9.02
C ASP A 407 -3.29 7.93 -10.33
N SER A 408 -4.59 7.65 -10.50
CA SER A 408 -5.11 7.05 -11.74
C SER A 408 -4.95 7.99 -12.93
N MET A 409 -5.18 9.28 -12.74
CA MET A 409 -4.96 10.26 -13.80
C MET A 409 -3.47 10.40 -14.17
N ILE A 410 -2.56 10.37 -13.19
CA ILE A 410 -1.11 10.36 -13.44
C ILE A 410 -0.71 9.10 -14.22
N MET A 411 -1.22 7.93 -13.83
CA MET A 411 -1.00 6.68 -14.55
C MET A 411 -1.53 6.74 -15.99
N ALA A 412 -2.69 7.39 -16.22
CA ALA A 412 -3.23 7.58 -17.57
C ALA A 412 -2.26 8.39 -18.45
N TYR A 413 -1.70 9.48 -17.92
CA TYR A 413 -0.69 10.28 -18.63
C TYR A 413 0.61 9.50 -18.89
N VAL A 414 1.07 8.71 -17.90
CA VAL A 414 2.25 7.86 -18.04
C VAL A 414 2.05 6.82 -19.16
N ASN A 415 0.90 6.14 -19.16
CA ASN A 415 0.55 5.13 -20.17
C ASN A 415 0.44 5.72 -21.58
N ALA A 416 -0.01 6.98 -21.69
CA ALA A 416 -0.06 7.72 -22.95
C ALA A 416 1.30 8.31 -23.39
N GLY A 417 2.36 8.13 -22.59
CA GLY A 417 3.70 8.66 -22.87
C GLY A 417 3.90 10.15 -22.55
N ASP A 418 2.87 10.85 -22.06
CA ASP A 418 2.90 12.28 -21.71
C ASP A 418 3.40 12.49 -20.27
N ARG A 419 4.70 12.24 -20.10
CA ARG A 419 5.43 12.34 -18.82
C ARG A 419 5.45 13.75 -18.23
N LYS A 420 5.34 14.78 -19.07
CA LYS A 420 5.36 16.19 -18.62
C LYS A 420 4.05 16.54 -17.93
N SER A 421 2.92 16.16 -18.51
CA SER A 421 1.60 16.37 -17.89
C SER A 421 1.44 15.51 -16.64
N ALA A 422 1.94 14.26 -16.65
CA ALA A 422 1.99 13.41 -15.46
C ALA A 422 2.76 14.08 -14.31
N GLU A 423 3.95 14.61 -14.59
CA GLU A 423 4.75 15.32 -13.59
C GLU A 423 4.08 16.62 -13.11
N ALA A 424 3.46 17.38 -14.02
CA ALA A 424 2.74 18.61 -13.65
C ALA A 424 1.57 18.31 -12.70
N LEU A 425 0.82 17.24 -12.96
CA LEU A 425 -0.28 16.82 -12.09
C LEU A 425 0.24 16.36 -10.71
N MET A 426 1.35 15.63 -10.68
CA MET A 426 2.02 15.22 -9.44
C MET A 426 2.48 16.44 -8.60
N ARG A 427 3.05 17.48 -9.22
CA ARG A 427 3.38 18.73 -8.50
C ARG A 427 2.14 19.42 -7.94
N GLY A 428 1.02 19.36 -8.65
CA GLY A 428 -0.26 19.89 -8.19
C GLY A 428 -0.80 19.19 -6.93
N LEU A 429 -0.46 17.91 -6.73
CA LEU A 429 -0.80 17.16 -5.51
C LEU A 429 0.01 17.62 -4.30
N GLU A 430 1.31 17.86 -4.49
CA GLU A 430 2.21 18.32 -3.43
C GLU A 430 1.74 19.65 -2.84
N VAL A 431 1.27 20.58 -3.67
CA VAL A 431 0.70 21.88 -3.23
C VAL A 431 -0.58 21.68 -2.40
N LYS A 432 -1.30 20.58 -2.61
CA LYS A 432 -2.52 20.22 -1.87
C LYS A 432 -2.24 19.35 -0.65
N ASN A 433 -0.97 19.15 -0.27
CA ASN A 433 -0.54 18.26 0.81
C ASN A 433 -0.96 16.79 0.64
N PHE A 434 -1.20 16.35 -0.60
CA PHE A 434 -1.41 14.94 -0.92
C PHE A 434 -0.08 14.27 -1.29
N LYS A 435 0.16 13.07 -0.76
CA LYS A 435 1.35 12.26 -1.02
C LYS A 435 1.05 11.18 -2.07
N PRO A 436 1.51 11.31 -3.34
CA PRO A 436 1.28 10.30 -4.37
C PRO A 436 1.76 8.91 -3.91
N SER A 437 1.12 7.85 -4.40
CA SER A 437 1.55 6.50 -4.08
C SER A 437 2.94 6.18 -4.65
N GLU A 438 3.67 5.27 -4.00
CA GLU A 438 4.98 4.79 -4.47
C GLU A 438 4.91 4.27 -5.90
N ALA A 439 3.83 3.53 -6.23
CA ALA A 439 3.59 3.02 -7.58
C ALA A 439 3.54 4.13 -8.63
N THR A 440 2.90 5.26 -8.33
CA THR A 440 2.84 6.43 -9.23
C THR A 440 4.22 7.03 -9.47
N PHE A 441 5.04 7.16 -8.42
CA PHE A 441 6.42 7.63 -8.56
C PHE A 441 7.25 6.68 -9.43
N LEU A 442 7.22 5.37 -9.13
CA LEU A 442 7.98 4.36 -9.89
C LEU A 442 7.57 4.33 -11.36
N ALA A 443 6.27 4.41 -11.66
CA ALA A 443 5.76 4.48 -13.03
C ALA A 443 6.30 5.70 -13.78
N LEU A 444 6.36 6.86 -13.12
CA LEU A 444 6.89 8.08 -13.72
C LEU A 444 8.42 8.02 -13.90
N ILE A 445 9.18 7.49 -12.93
CA ILE A 445 10.64 7.26 -13.04
C ILE A 445 10.92 6.34 -14.23
N LYS A 446 10.21 5.21 -14.33
CA LYS A 446 10.30 4.27 -15.45
C LYS A 446 10.04 4.96 -16.79
N ALA A 447 8.99 5.79 -16.85
CA ALA A 447 8.64 6.50 -18.08
C ALA A 447 9.73 7.49 -18.50
N PHE A 448 10.32 8.25 -17.57
CA PHE A 448 11.49 9.09 -17.87
C PHE A 448 12.71 8.25 -18.29
N ALA A 449 12.95 7.13 -17.63
CA ALA A 449 14.06 6.22 -17.91
C ALA A 449 14.00 5.61 -19.31
N GLN A 450 12.83 5.15 -19.75
CA GLN A 450 12.62 4.57 -21.08
C GLN A 450 12.96 5.54 -22.22
N HIS A 451 12.92 6.84 -21.98
CA HIS A 451 13.29 7.86 -22.97
C HIS A 451 14.69 8.46 -22.74
N GLY A 452 15.47 7.91 -21.81
CA GLY A 452 16.82 8.38 -21.50
C GLY A 452 16.88 9.74 -20.82
N ASP A 453 15.77 10.25 -20.29
CA ASP A 453 15.76 11.48 -19.51
C ASP A 453 16.20 11.20 -18.06
N SER A 454 17.51 11.03 -17.89
CA SER A 454 18.13 10.83 -16.56
C SER A 454 17.84 11.98 -15.58
N LEU A 455 17.70 13.23 -16.05
CA LEU A 455 17.43 14.36 -15.17
C LEU A 455 15.99 14.33 -14.64
N GLY A 456 15.04 14.01 -15.51
CA GLY A 456 13.66 13.73 -15.13
C GLY A 456 13.57 12.57 -14.14
N ALA A 457 14.19 11.44 -14.46
CA ALA A 457 14.17 10.26 -13.60
C ALA A 457 14.77 10.55 -12.21
N SER A 458 15.95 11.17 -12.12
CA SER A 458 16.55 11.56 -10.84
C SER A 458 15.71 12.57 -10.07
N ARG A 459 15.09 13.54 -10.75
CA ARG A 459 14.21 14.54 -10.10
C ARG A 459 12.99 13.88 -9.45
N ILE A 460 12.35 12.94 -10.13
CA ILE A 460 11.21 12.19 -9.57
C ILE A 460 11.69 11.26 -8.45
N ASN A 461 12.86 10.64 -8.56
CA ASN A 461 13.42 9.81 -7.49
C ASN A 461 13.71 10.62 -6.21
N SER A 462 14.30 11.82 -6.33
CA SER A 462 14.49 12.70 -5.17
C SER A 462 13.17 13.11 -4.51
N LYS A 463 12.10 13.25 -5.29
CA LYS A 463 10.74 13.49 -4.74
C LYS A 463 10.18 12.27 -4.02
N LEU A 464 10.42 11.06 -4.55
CA LEU A 464 10.06 9.80 -3.90
C LEU A 464 10.76 9.69 -2.53
N GLU A 465 12.06 10.00 -2.47
CA GLU A 465 12.85 10.00 -1.21
C GLU A 465 12.35 11.07 -0.23
N PHE A 466 12.09 12.30 -0.69
CA PHE A 466 11.57 13.38 0.16
C PHE A 466 10.16 13.08 0.69
N ALA A 467 9.35 12.33 -0.08
CA ALA A 467 8.07 11.84 0.39
C ALA A 467 8.20 10.74 1.47
N GLY A 468 9.42 10.28 1.78
CA GLY A 468 9.70 9.28 2.82
C GLY A 468 9.60 7.83 2.35
N TYR A 469 9.57 7.59 1.04
CA TYR A 469 9.70 6.23 0.49
C TYR A 469 11.16 5.83 0.41
N GLN A 470 11.46 4.57 0.75
CA GLN A 470 12.83 4.04 0.69
C GLN A 470 13.22 3.75 -0.77
N ALA A 471 14.51 3.85 -1.08
CA ALA A 471 15.02 3.47 -2.40
C ALA A 471 14.77 1.97 -2.65
N SER A 472 14.01 1.67 -3.70
CA SER A 472 13.69 0.30 -4.09
C SER A 472 14.62 -0.18 -5.21
N LEU A 473 14.77 -1.49 -5.36
CA LEU A 473 15.52 -2.09 -6.48
C LEU A 473 15.01 -1.56 -7.83
N GLU A 474 13.70 -1.39 -7.97
CA GLU A 474 13.08 -0.86 -9.19
C GLU A 474 13.49 0.59 -9.46
N SER A 475 13.42 1.49 -8.45
CA SER A 475 13.78 2.89 -8.66
C SER A 475 15.23 3.03 -9.10
N CYS A 476 16.16 2.35 -8.43
CA CYS A 476 17.57 2.33 -8.79
C CYS A 476 17.80 1.72 -10.19
N THR A 477 17.11 0.64 -10.54
CA THR A 477 17.21 0.01 -11.87
C THR A 477 16.74 0.95 -12.99
N TYR A 478 15.67 1.72 -12.75
CA TYR A 478 15.23 2.74 -13.71
C TYR A 478 16.24 3.89 -13.80
N LEU A 479 16.91 4.29 -12.72
CA LEU A 479 17.99 5.28 -12.76
C LEU A 479 19.20 4.78 -13.55
N VAL A 480 19.59 3.50 -13.40
CA VAL A 480 20.61 2.86 -14.24
C VAL A 480 20.17 2.88 -15.71
N GLU A 481 18.93 2.52 -16.03
CA GLU A 481 18.39 2.58 -17.40
C GLU A 481 18.47 4.00 -17.98
N ALA A 482 18.01 5.00 -17.23
CA ALA A 482 17.96 6.38 -17.69
C ALA A 482 19.37 6.92 -18.01
N ASN A 483 20.34 6.65 -17.14
CA ASN A 483 21.73 7.05 -17.32
C ASN A 483 22.43 6.24 -18.42
N SER A 484 22.13 4.95 -18.56
CA SER A 484 22.61 4.11 -19.65
C SER A 484 22.22 4.67 -21.02
N ARG A 485 20.92 4.97 -21.21
CA ARG A 485 20.40 5.49 -22.49
C ARG A 485 20.93 6.88 -22.82
N ARG A 486 21.22 7.71 -21.81
CA ARG A 486 21.88 9.01 -22.00
C ARG A 486 23.38 8.88 -22.31
N GLY A 487 23.99 7.74 -22.00
CA GLY A 487 25.43 7.53 -22.10
C GLY A 487 26.19 8.21 -20.95
N ASN A 488 25.65 8.20 -19.74
CA ASN A 488 26.32 8.63 -18.51
C ASN A 488 26.70 7.39 -17.69
N GLU A 489 27.76 6.71 -18.09
CA GLU A 489 28.22 5.45 -17.51
C GLU A 489 28.61 5.56 -16.03
N ASP A 490 29.19 6.69 -15.61
CA ASP A 490 29.63 6.89 -14.23
C ASP A 490 28.43 7.02 -13.28
N GLN A 491 27.38 7.72 -13.70
CA GLN A 491 26.14 7.83 -12.92
C GLN A 491 25.35 6.52 -12.94
N ALA A 492 25.31 5.83 -14.09
CA ALA A 492 24.73 4.48 -14.16
C ALA A 492 25.46 3.54 -13.19
N ARG A 493 26.80 3.59 -13.15
CA ARG A 493 27.60 2.78 -12.24
C ARG A 493 27.36 3.14 -10.78
N LYS A 494 27.26 4.43 -10.46
CA LYS A 494 26.94 4.89 -9.11
C LYS A 494 25.62 4.28 -8.60
N HIS A 495 24.56 4.34 -9.40
CA HIS A 495 23.26 3.75 -9.04
C HIS A 495 23.30 2.22 -9.00
N PHE A 496 24.09 1.58 -9.87
CA PHE A 496 24.30 0.13 -9.82
C PHE A 496 25.02 -0.30 -8.52
N ASP A 497 26.05 0.45 -8.10
CA ASP A 497 26.75 0.18 -6.84
C ASP A 497 25.85 0.50 -5.62
N GLU A 498 24.94 1.48 -5.73
CA GLU A 498 23.91 1.75 -4.71
C GLU A 498 22.98 0.55 -4.50
N ILE A 499 22.58 -0.16 -5.56
CA ILE A 499 21.77 -1.40 -5.46
C ILE A 499 22.48 -2.43 -4.58
N ILE A 500 23.77 -2.66 -4.83
CA ILE A 500 24.58 -3.62 -4.07
C ILE A 500 24.76 -3.15 -2.62
N LYS A 501 25.02 -1.86 -2.40
CA LYS A 501 25.17 -1.28 -1.05
C LYS A 501 23.90 -1.39 -0.20
N LEU A 502 22.73 -1.27 -0.82
CA LEU A 502 21.44 -1.45 -0.16
C LEU A 502 21.12 -2.93 0.14
N GLY A 503 21.99 -3.86 -0.27
CA GLY A 503 21.82 -5.31 -0.04
C GLY A 503 20.94 -5.99 -1.08
N TYR A 504 20.54 -5.30 -2.15
CA TYR A 504 19.79 -5.89 -3.24
C TYR A 504 20.72 -6.64 -4.21
N LYS A 505 20.24 -7.76 -4.75
CA LYS A 505 20.91 -8.45 -5.86
C LYS A 505 20.42 -7.84 -7.18
N PRO A 506 21.31 -7.27 -8.03
CA PRO A 506 20.93 -6.80 -9.34
C PRO A 506 20.35 -7.95 -10.17
N ASP A 507 19.19 -7.72 -10.79
CA ASP A 507 18.61 -8.68 -11.72
C ASP A 507 19.30 -8.59 -13.10
N ASP A 508 19.04 -9.59 -13.95
CA ASP A 508 19.63 -9.64 -15.30
C ASP A 508 19.30 -8.40 -16.13
N LYS A 509 18.12 -7.80 -15.96
CA LYS A 509 17.75 -6.56 -16.65
C LYS A 509 18.64 -5.40 -16.21
N CYS A 510 18.86 -5.23 -14.91
CA CYS A 510 19.71 -4.18 -14.37
C CYS A 510 21.17 -4.35 -14.85
N ILE A 511 21.69 -5.57 -14.80
CA ILE A 511 23.03 -5.90 -15.32
C ILE A 511 23.12 -5.57 -16.81
N ALA A 512 22.14 -5.99 -17.62
CA ALA A 512 22.08 -5.69 -19.05
C ALA A 512 22.11 -4.17 -19.33
N ARG A 513 21.39 -3.36 -18.55
CA ARG A 513 21.44 -1.89 -18.68
C ARG A 513 22.79 -1.31 -18.29
N MET A 514 23.44 -1.84 -17.26
CA MET A 514 24.78 -1.39 -16.90
C MET A 514 25.80 -1.74 -17.98
N ILE A 515 25.73 -2.95 -18.56
CA ILE A 515 26.58 -3.35 -19.68
C ILE A 515 26.28 -2.50 -20.92
N ALA A 516 25.01 -2.17 -21.20
CA ALA A 516 24.64 -1.27 -22.28
C ALA A 516 25.22 0.14 -22.09
N ALA A 517 25.30 0.64 -20.85
CA ALA A 517 25.94 1.92 -20.54
C ALA A 517 27.44 1.91 -20.90
N TYR A 518 28.15 0.82 -20.57
CA TYR A 518 29.54 0.65 -20.98
C TYR A 518 29.70 0.44 -22.49
N ALA A 519 28.77 -0.27 -23.12
CA ALA A 519 28.75 -0.48 -24.58
C ALA A 519 28.64 0.85 -25.34
N ASN A 520 27.78 1.76 -24.89
CA ASN A 520 27.59 3.08 -25.49
C ASN A 520 28.85 3.95 -25.47
N LYS A 521 29.80 3.68 -24.56
CA LYS A 521 31.11 4.35 -24.47
C LYS A 521 32.28 3.49 -24.94
N ASN A 522 31.98 2.30 -25.45
CA ASN A 522 32.96 1.29 -25.85
C ASN A 522 33.98 0.93 -24.76
N LEU A 523 33.54 0.85 -23.50
CA LEU A 523 34.38 0.54 -22.33
C LEU A 523 34.40 -0.97 -22.06
N LEU A 524 34.85 -1.77 -23.03
CA LEU A 524 34.79 -3.24 -23.00
C LEU A 524 35.44 -3.83 -21.75
N ASP A 525 36.64 -3.36 -21.41
CA ASP A 525 37.37 -3.80 -20.24
C ASP A 525 36.62 -3.54 -18.92
N LYS A 526 35.93 -2.41 -18.77
CA LYS A 526 35.08 -2.15 -17.58
C LYS A 526 33.86 -3.08 -17.54
N GLY A 527 33.24 -3.34 -18.70
CA GLY A 527 32.10 -4.25 -18.82
C GLY A 527 32.44 -5.69 -18.45
N LEU A 528 33.54 -6.23 -19.00
CA LEU A 528 34.00 -7.58 -18.69
C LEU A 528 34.44 -7.72 -17.22
N ARG A 529 35.17 -6.73 -16.69
CA ARG A 529 35.55 -6.72 -15.26
C ARG A 529 34.34 -6.73 -14.33
N LEU A 530 33.27 -5.99 -14.68
CA LEU A 530 32.02 -6.03 -13.92
C LEU A 530 31.39 -7.43 -13.94
N LEU A 531 31.27 -8.07 -15.11
CA LEU A 531 30.68 -9.40 -15.22
C LEU A 531 31.47 -10.46 -14.45
N MET A 532 32.80 -10.43 -14.53
CA MET A 532 33.66 -11.32 -13.75
C MET A 532 33.50 -11.12 -12.24
N GLN A 533 33.35 -9.86 -11.80
CA GLN A 533 33.10 -9.55 -10.39
C GLN A 533 31.74 -10.08 -9.94
N LEU A 534 30.69 -9.89 -10.74
CA LEU A 534 29.35 -10.41 -10.44
C LEU A 534 29.33 -11.94 -10.37
N GLU A 535 30.01 -12.62 -11.29
CA GLU A 535 30.14 -14.09 -11.28
C GLU A 535 30.86 -14.57 -10.01
N LYS A 536 31.94 -13.88 -9.61
CA LYS A 536 32.67 -14.16 -8.36
C LYS A 536 31.79 -13.95 -7.11
N ASP A 537 30.91 -12.97 -7.15
CA ASP A 537 29.96 -12.66 -6.08
C ASP A 537 28.73 -13.60 -6.10
N GLY A 538 28.68 -14.56 -7.03
CA GLY A 538 27.59 -15.53 -7.16
C GLY A 538 26.29 -14.91 -7.72
N ILE A 539 26.41 -13.80 -8.46
CA ILE A 539 25.30 -13.14 -9.13
C ILE A 539 25.29 -13.59 -10.58
N GLU A 540 24.30 -14.42 -10.93
CA GLU A 540 24.12 -14.92 -12.29
C GLU A 540 23.48 -13.86 -13.18
N HIS A 541 24.02 -13.68 -14.38
CA HIS A 541 23.42 -12.90 -15.45
C HIS A 541 22.79 -13.82 -16.50
N GLY A 542 21.79 -13.33 -17.20
CA GLY A 542 20.91 -14.10 -18.08
C GLY A 542 20.79 -13.53 -19.49
N VAL A 543 19.65 -13.84 -20.12
CA VAL A 543 19.38 -13.60 -21.54
C VAL A 543 19.52 -12.13 -21.94
N ALA A 544 19.08 -11.19 -21.09
CA ALA A 544 19.13 -9.77 -21.40
C ALA A 544 20.58 -9.27 -21.47
N THR A 545 21.43 -9.70 -20.54
CA THR A 545 22.85 -9.33 -20.54
C THR A 545 23.57 -9.91 -21.75
N TYR A 546 23.29 -11.17 -22.09
CA TYR A 546 23.86 -11.80 -23.29
C TYR A 546 23.43 -11.09 -24.58
N ALA A 547 22.17 -10.67 -24.69
CA ALA A 547 21.71 -9.94 -25.86
C ALA A 547 22.48 -8.63 -26.08
N VAL A 548 22.75 -7.90 -25.00
CA VAL A 548 23.58 -6.67 -25.06
C VAL A 548 25.02 -6.99 -25.44
N LEU A 549 25.61 -8.09 -24.94
CA LEU A 549 26.97 -8.50 -25.29
C LEU A 549 27.08 -8.91 -26.76
N VAL A 550 26.14 -9.70 -27.28
CA VAL A 550 26.12 -10.09 -28.71
C VAL A 550 26.00 -8.85 -29.60
N ASP A 551 25.09 -7.94 -29.27
CA ASP A 551 24.94 -6.68 -30.01
C ASP A 551 26.23 -5.85 -29.98
N TRP A 552 26.85 -5.72 -28.82
CA TRP A 552 28.07 -4.93 -28.66
C TRP A 552 29.27 -5.56 -29.37
N LEU A 553 29.58 -6.84 -29.12
CA LEU A 553 30.69 -7.56 -29.76
C LEU A 553 30.46 -7.68 -31.28
N GLY A 554 29.21 -7.86 -31.72
CA GLY A 554 28.84 -7.88 -33.13
C GLY A 554 29.04 -6.52 -33.82
N LYS A 555 28.81 -5.40 -33.12
CA LYS A 555 29.19 -4.05 -33.61
C LYS A 555 30.70 -3.86 -33.70
N LEU A 556 31.46 -4.52 -32.82
CA LEU A 556 32.93 -4.57 -32.88
C LEU A 556 33.48 -5.58 -33.91
N GLN A 557 32.61 -6.36 -34.56
CA GLN A 557 32.96 -7.41 -35.53
C GLN A 557 33.87 -8.52 -34.93
N LEU A 558 33.67 -8.81 -33.64
CA LEU A 558 34.31 -9.91 -32.92
C LEU A 558 33.47 -11.19 -33.10
N ILE A 559 33.55 -11.78 -34.28
CA ILE A 559 32.66 -12.87 -34.72
C ILE A 559 32.91 -14.15 -33.90
N ASP A 560 34.18 -14.52 -33.73
CA ASP A 560 34.56 -15.75 -33.02
C ASP A 560 34.09 -15.70 -31.56
N GLU A 561 34.25 -14.55 -30.89
CA GLU A 561 33.82 -14.35 -29.51
C GLU A 561 32.29 -14.40 -29.37
N VAL A 562 31.55 -13.87 -30.35
CA VAL A 562 30.08 -13.97 -30.38
C VAL A 562 29.64 -15.41 -30.58
N GLU A 563 30.30 -16.17 -31.46
CA GLU A 563 29.99 -17.58 -31.70
C GLU A 563 30.28 -18.46 -30.48
N ASP A 564 31.40 -18.23 -29.79
CA ASP A 564 31.72 -18.89 -28.52
C ASP A 564 30.67 -18.60 -27.45
N LEU A 565 30.18 -17.35 -27.39
CA LEU A 565 29.16 -16.94 -26.44
C LEU A 565 27.80 -17.57 -26.76
N LEU A 566 27.44 -17.70 -28.04
CA LEU A 566 26.26 -18.45 -28.48
C LEU A 566 26.37 -19.95 -28.15
N GLY A 567 27.55 -20.55 -28.35
CA GLY A 567 27.82 -21.95 -28.00
C GLY A 567 27.50 -22.23 -26.53
N LYS A 568 28.08 -21.44 -25.63
CA LYS A 568 27.82 -21.51 -24.18
C LYS A 568 26.34 -21.30 -23.82
N PHE A 569 25.63 -20.47 -24.57
CA PHE A 569 24.21 -20.19 -24.34
C PHE A 569 23.31 -21.36 -24.77
N THR A 570 23.63 -21.98 -25.91
CA THR A 570 22.93 -23.19 -26.40
C THR A 570 23.17 -24.40 -25.52
N GLU A 571 24.38 -24.55 -24.95
CA GLU A 571 24.70 -25.60 -23.97
C GLU A 571 23.87 -25.49 -22.69
N LYS A 572 23.52 -24.26 -22.29
CA LYS A 572 22.61 -24.00 -21.16
C LYS A 572 21.12 -24.20 -21.51
N GLY A 573 20.80 -24.64 -22.73
CA GLY A 573 19.44 -24.93 -23.17
C GLY A 573 18.58 -23.69 -23.42
N VAL A 574 19.18 -22.51 -23.53
CA VAL A 574 18.44 -21.27 -23.79
C VAL A 574 18.53 -20.92 -25.28
N SER A 575 17.39 -20.74 -25.93
CA SER A 575 17.34 -20.30 -27.33
C SER A 575 17.56 -18.80 -27.44
N PRO A 576 18.41 -18.30 -28.37
CA PRO A 576 18.59 -16.87 -28.58
C PRO A 576 17.27 -16.16 -28.86
N SER A 577 17.09 -14.96 -28.30
CA SER A 577 15.89 -14.16 -28.56
C SER A 577 15.93 -13.58 -29.97
N LEU A 578 14.77 -13.07 -30.43
CA LEU A 578 14.66 -12.42 -31.75
C LEU A 578 15.63 -11.23 -31.89
N ASP A 579 15.81 -10.44 -30.83
CA ASP A 579 16.78 -9.34 -30.78
C ASP A 579 18.22 -9.81 -31.03
N VAL A 580 18.61 -10.96 -30.47
CA VAL A 580 19.94 -11.56 -30.70
C VAL A 580 20.08 -11.93 -32.17
N HIS A 581 19.05 -12.54 -32.78
CA HIS A 581 19.08 -12.88 -34.21
C HIS A 581 19.18 -11.64 -35.11
N ILE A 582 18.59 -10.51 -34.73
CA ILE A 582 18.75 -9.23 -35.44
C ILE A 582 20.21 -8.77 -35.39
N SER A 583 20.82 -8.76 -34.19
CA SER A 583 22.23 -8.37 -34.02
C SER A 583 23.19 -9.33 -34.73
N LEU A 584 22.89 -10.63 -34.77
CA LEU A 584 23.66 -11.62 -35.52
C LEU A 584 23.54 -11.41 -37.04
N CYS A 585 22.33 -11.14 -37.53
CA CYS A 585 22.11 -10.82 -38.94
C CYS A 585 22.92 -9.58 -39.36
N ASP A 586 22.92 -8.54 -38.52
CA ASP A 586 23.73 -7.33 -38.72
C ASP A 586 25.23 -7.62 -38.72
N MET A 587 25.71 -8.38 -37.74
CA MET A 587 27.10 -8.78 -37.64
C MET A 587 27.56 -9.58 -38.88
N TYR A 588 26.86 -10.67 -39.22
CA TYR A 588 27.23 -11.53 -40.36
C TYR A 588 27.10 -10.80 -41.69
N ALA A 589 26.10 -9.93 -41.84
CA ALA A 589 25.95 -9.15 -43.06
C ALA A 589 27.14 -8.21 -43.26
N ARG A 590 27.57 -7.48 -42.22
CA ARG A 590 28.76 -6.62 -42.30
C ARG A 590 30.05 -7.40 -42.54
N ALA A 591 30.16 -8.60 -41.97
CA ALA A 591 31.27 -9.52 -42.18
C ALA A 591 31.27 -10.18 -43.57
N ARG A 592 30.15 -10.08 -44.31
CA ARG A 592 29.91 -10.75 -45.61
C ARG A 592 29.91 -12.28 -45.51
N GLU A 593 29.51 -12.82 -44.37
CA GLU A 593 29.31 -14.26 -44.15
C GLU A 593 27.93 -14.67 -44.69
N GLU A 594 27.83 -14.92 -46.00
CA GLU A 594 26.57 -15.14 -46.71
C GLU A 594 25.72 -16.26 -46.10
N LYS A 595 26.32 -17.43 -45.86
CA LYS A 595 25.59 -18.58 -45.32
C LYS A 595 24.97 -18.31 -43.95
N LYS A 596 25.74 -17.68 -43.06
CA LYS A 596 25.29 -17.37 -41.68
C LYS A 596 24.29 -16.21 -41.67
N THR A 597 24.47 -15.23 -42.56
CA THR A 597 23.50 -14.13 -42.78
C THR A 597 22.15 -14.68 -43.19
N LEU A 598 22.11 -15.58 -44.19
CA LEU A 598 20.86 -16.19 -44.66
C LEU A 598 20.21 -17.10 -43.60
N GLN A 599 21.00 -17.78 -42.76
CA GLN A 599 20.47 -18.55 -41.64
C GLN A 599 19.79 -17.65 -40.59
N ALA A 600 20.45 -16.57 -40.18
CA ALA A 600 19.87 -15.60 -39.25
C ALA A 600 18.61 -14.95 -39.84
N LEU A 601 18.66 -14.57 -41.12
CA LEU A 601 17.52 -14.00 -41.84
C LEU A 601 16.34 -14.98 -41.92
N GLY A 602 16.59 -16.26 -42.16
CA GLY A 602 15.54 -17.29 -42.18
C GLY A 602 14.76 -17.39 -40.86
N VAL A 603 15.44 -17.25 -39.71
CA VAL A 603 14.80 -17.22 -38.38
C VAL A 603 13.94 -15.97 -38.21
N LEU A 604 14.43 -14.81 -38.67
CA LEU A 604 13.70 -13.54 -38.62
C LEU A 604 12.47 -13.55 -39.53
N GLU A 605 12.57 -14.15 -40.72
CA GLU A 605 11.45 -14.33 -41.64
C GLU A 605 10.37 -15.28 -41.09
N ALA A 606 10.78 -16.36 -40.40
CA ALA A 606 9.85 -17.29 -39.77
C ALA A 606 9.06 -16.63 -38.63
N ASN A 607 9.71 -15.75 -37.86
CA ASN A 607 9.11 -15.02 -36.74
C ASN A 607 8.66 -13.62 -37.12
N LYS A 608 8.37 -13.39 -38.39
CA LYS A 608 8.01 -12.07 -38.91
C LYS A 608 6.90 -11.44 -38.07
N ASP A 609 5.89 -12.18 -37.62
CA ASP A 609 4.70 -11.66 -36.92
C ASP A 609 5.02 -10.96 -35.60
N GLN A 610 6.20 -11.20 -35.03
CA GLN A 610 6.65 -10.62 -33.77
C GLN A 610 7.55 -9.38 -33.97
N LEU A 611 8.00 -9.10 -35.20
CA LEU A 611 8.91 -7.99 -35.49
C LEU A 611 8.19 -6.63 -35.48
N ARG A 612 8.77 -5.67 -34.77
CA ARG A 612 8.35 -4.27 -34.72
C ARG A 612 8.90 -3.47 -35.91
N HIS A 613 8.31 -2.31 -36.17
CA HIS A 613 8.73 -1.38 -37.23
C HIS A 613 10.25 -1.11 -37.20
N GLU A 614 10.79 -0.73 -36.04
CA GLU A 614 12.22 -0.40 -35.87
C GLU A 614 13.15 -1.60 -36.10
N GLU A 615 12.68 -2.81 -35.79
CA GLU A 615 13.44 -4.05 -35.96
C GLU A 615 13.54 -4.43 -37.44
N PHE A 616 12.45 -4.23 -38.20
CA PHE A 616 12.48 -4.36 -39.65
C PHE A 616 13.50 -3.40 -40.26
N GLU A 617 13.50 -2.13 -39.86
CA GLU A 617 14.44 -1.15 -40.40
C GLU A 617 15.90 -1.49 -40.10
N LYS A 618 16.20 -1.97 -38.88
CA LYS A 618 17.55 -2.41 -38.50
C LYS A 618 18.05 -3.55 -39.40
N VAL A 619 17.24 -4.58 -39.61
CA VAL A 619 17.61 -5.73 -40.45
C VAL A 619 17.83 -5.31 -41.90
N ILE A 620 16.96 -4.46 -42.46
CA ILE A 620 17.12 -3.99 -43.84
C ILE A 620 18.39 -3.13 -43.97
N SER A 621 18.64 -2.24 -43.02
CA SER A 621 19.85 -1.41 -42.99
C SER A 621 21.13 -2.26 -42.90
N ALA A 622 21.12 -3.29 -42.06
CA ALA A 622 22.19 -4.28 -41.96
C ALA A 622 22.48 -4.98 -43.28
N LEU A 623 21.44 -5.51 -43.95
CA LEU A 623 21.58 -6.21 -45.22
C LEU A 623 22.10 -5.29 -46.33
N ILE A 624 21.64 -4.03 -46.40
CA ILE A 624 22.17 -3.03 -47.34
C ILE A 624 23.66 -2.78 -47.07
N SER A 625 24.04 -2.60 -45.81
CA SER A 625 25.42 -2.35 -45.39
C SER A 625 26.35 -3.52 -45.73
N GLY A 626 25.84 -4.75 -45.61
CA GLY A 626 26.53 -5.98 -46.00
C GLY A 626 26.56 -6.28 -47.50
N GLY A 627 25.78 -5.55 -48.31
CA GLY A 627 25.66 -5.76 -49.76
C GLY A 627 24.60 -6.79 -50.19
N PHE A 628 23.79 -7.31 -49.27
CA PHE A 628 22.71 -8.27 -49.49
C PHE A 628 21.43 -7.57 -50.01
N ARG A 629 21.51 -6.97 -51.20
CA ARG A 629 20.47 -6.07 -51.73
C ARG A 629 19.14 -6.77 -52.02
N GLN A 630 19.18 -7.96 -52.60
CA GLN A 630 17.95 -8.69 -52.96
C GLN A 630 17.17 -9.10 -51.71
N ASP A 631 17.89 -9.54 -50.67
CA ASP A 631 17.31 -9.88 -49.38
C ASP A 631 16.76 -8.65 -48.65
N ALA A 632 17.47 -7.51 -48.71
CA ALA A 632 16.97 -6.24 -48.18
C ALA A 632 15.65 -5.79 -48.84
N GLU A 633 15.53 -5.90 -50.17
CA GLU A 633 14.30 -5.59 -50.90
C GLU A 633 13.16 -6.56 -50.56
N ARG A 634 13.47 -7.85 -50.42
CA ARG A 634 12.50 -8.87 -50.00
C ARG A 634 11.98 -8.59 -48.59
N PHE A 635 12.86 -8.27 -47.65
CA PHE A 635 12.50 -7.99 -46.26
C PHE A 635 11.73 -6.66 -46.14
N SER A 636 12.04 -5.66 -46.98
CA SER A 636 11.28 -4.42 -47.11
C SER A 636 9.82 -4.67 -47.57
N LYS A 637 9.60 -5.60 -48.52
CA LYS A 637 8.24 -6.01 -48.91
C LYS A 637 7.47 -6.71 -47.79
N LEU A 638 8.15 -7.48 -46.94
CA LEU A 638 7.53 -8.11 -45.76
C LEU A 638 7.10 -7.06 -44.73
N MET A 639 7.91 -6.01 -44.54
CA MET A 639 7.58 -4.87 -43.69
C MET A 639 6.32 -4.14 -44.19
N THR A 640 6.25 -3.81 -45.49
CA THR A 640 5.08 -3.11 -46.04
C THR A 640 3.81 -3.95 -46.04
N ALA A 641 3.93 -5.28 -46.23
CA ALA A 641 2.79 -6.20 -46.11
C ALA A 641 2.15 -6.21 -44.71
N ARG A 642 2.87 -5.79 -43.66
CA ARG A 642 2.32 -5.58 -42.31
C ARG A 642 1.64 -4.24 -42.08
N GLY A 643 1.62 -3.37 -43.09
CA GLY A 643 1.11 -2.01 -42.94
C GLY A 643 2.13 -1.05 -42.30
N PHE A 644 3.39 -1.45 -42.17
CA PHE A 644 4.47 -0.56 -41.75
C PHE A 644 4.99 0.25 -42.94
N THR A 645 5.28 1.54 -42.72
CA THR A 645 5.88 2.42 -43.73
C THR A 645 7.40 2.38 -43.66
N VAL A 646 8.07 2.33 -44.80
CA VAL A 646 9.53 2.41 -44.89
C VAL A 646 9.95 3.86 -44.68
N SER A 647 10.88 4.14 -43.76
CA SER A 647 11.46 5.47 -43.57
C SER A 647 12.03 6.05 -44.87
N ASP A 648 11.89 7.36 -45.07
CA ASP A 648 12.42 8.10 -46.23
C ASP A 648 13.93 7.88 -46.41
N GLN A 649 14.68 7.81 -45.29
CA GLN A 649 16.12 7.57 -45.30
C GLN A 649 16.44 6.16 -45.83
N LEU A 650 15.63 5.18 -45.46
CA LEU A 650 15.80 3.79 -45.82
C LEU A 650 15.37 3.55 -47.28
N SER A 651 14.29 4.20 -47.72
CA SER A 651 13.85 4.25 -49.11
C SER A 651 14.95 4.81 -50.03
N LEU A 652 15.61 5.90 -49.62
CA LEU A 652 16.72 6.51 -50.35
C LEU A 652 17.95 5.59 -50.39
N SER A 653 18.23 4.86 -49.32
CA SER A 653 19.32 3.86 -49.28
C SER A 653 19.06 2.65 -50.19
N LEU A 654 17.80 2.22 -50.33
CA LEU A 654 17.41 1.16 -51.26
C LEU A 654 17.50 1.65 -52.73
N GLN A 655 17.07 2.88 -53.02
CA GLN A 655 17.15 3.46 -54.36
C GLN A 655 18.59 3.76 -54.81
N THR A 656 19.44 4.26 -53.93
CA THR A 656 20.87 4.48 -54.23
C THR A 656 21.60 3.15 -54.42
N ALA A 657 21.24 2.11 -53.68
CA ALA A 657 21.74 0.76 -53.95
C ALA A 657 21.29 0.23 -55.33
N GLN A 658 20.12 0.60 -55.83
CA GLN A 658 19.64 0.22 -57.17
C GLN A 658 20.42 0.90 -58.31
N THR A 659 20.85 2.16 -58.15
CA THR A 659 21.56 2.89 -59.21
C THR A 659 23.01 2.43 -59.39
N PHE A 660 23.71 2.11 -58.30
CA PHE A 660 25.09 1.60 -58.35
C PHE A 660 25.21 0.14 -58.80
N GLY A 661 24.14 -0.67 -58.72
CA GLY A 661 24.12 -2.04 -59.25
C GLY A 661 24.05 -2.12 -60.79
N ARG A 662 23.77 -1.00 -61.48
CA ARG A 662 23.70 -0.94 -62.95
C ARG A 662 25.01 -0.55 -63.62
N MET A 663 26.06 -0.17 -62.89
CA MET A 663 27.39 0.00 -63.46
C MET A 663 28.13 -1.34 -63.46
N LYS A 664 28.33 -1.90 -64.67
CA LYS A 664 29.18 -3.08 -64.92
C LYS A 664 30.57 -2.90 -64.28
N PRO A 665 31.24 -4.00 -63.88
CA PRO A 665 32.59 -3.92 -63.33
C PRO A 665 33.53 -3.35 -64.39
N PHE A 666 34.20 -2.24 -64.06
CA PHE A 666 35.37 -1.82 -64.81
C PHE A 666 36.50 -2.79 -64.48
N ASN A 667 36.88 -3.61 -65.45
CA ASN A 667 38.13 -4.35 -65.44
C ASN A 667 39.29 -3.38 -65.19
N LYS A 668 40.03 -3.59 -64.10
CA LYS A 668 41.49 -3.73 -64.06
C LYS A 668 41.99 -4.12 -62.68
#